data_AF-A0A426YX68-F1
#
_entry.id   AF-A0A426YX68-F1
#
_cell.length_a   1.000
_cell.length_b   1.000
_cell.length_c   1.000
_cell.angle_alpha   90.00
_cell.angle_beta   90.00
_cell.angle_gamma   90.00
#
_symmetry.space_group_name_H-M   'P 1'
#
loop_
_entity.id
_entity.type
_entity.pdbx_description
1 polymer ?
#
loop_
_entity_poly.entity_id
_entity_poly.type
_entity_poly.pdbx_seq_one_letter_code
_entity_poly.pdbx_strand_id
1 'polypeptide(L)'
;MAPAVVAPATTLAPCHPGRVRVLKPASPSLSGPVVYWMFRDQRSANNWALVHAAALAAQSDVPLAVAFCLSHRFLGAHARQLGFMLRGLRHLSGRLAALGLPFFLLRGDAPDTLPGFLSRLGASGLVADFSPLRPVRAWKDSLCERLPAAVAFHEVDAHNVVPVWITSDKLEYGAKTIRPKIHRLLTEYLVEFPQLPPPAVPWIGEAPPEIDWDELIDEVLREAGEVPEVGWCEPGEEAAMEALMGRKDGFLTRRLKHYDSDRNDPMKSRALSGLSPYLHFGQISAQRCALEAWKLRKSCHQIVEHQKEEQQQQEEAAAMRFSAYVHNPTPLHPSVVASSTVTTPPALTTRRPSRTRSPDDGEAVYVSCDKCRPTSRDKLISVVPLDNAAANKHPPAGSSSPGPGGLLRSLFLPVTRRSPAAAAGVASAASATSAVREDQWRLVAAELSRKLLHATRKRDEALLEASRLEYSLTELERKIDRLESHCRDLRASIQPGPALGPSTAPFPTETFHVAIADARAAVRHLARSLIAQVRLGPAGSRSSDRLTALIQHYDPWAAIQWRRNPDCLLFHMEALLNQAFYAGFEEDDEEEARLIDPAARCEASRAGSEAVRGLGWDEVLCKGTRHHSEGLSRFCDRKMSEVVGVVG
;
A
#
# COMPACT_ATOMS: atom_id res chain seq x y z
N MET A 1 -55.19 -27.32 -27.90
CA MET A 1 -53.97 -26.53 -27.60
C MET A 1 -53.43 -27.03 -26.27
N ALA A 2 -52.15 -27.38 -26.18
CA ALA A 2 -51.55 -27.71 -24.88
C ALA A 2 -51.23 -26.40 -24.14
N PRO A 3 -51.42 -26.33 -22.80
CA PRO A 3 -50.99 -25.17 -22.04
C PRO A 3 -49.46 -25.09 -22.06
N ALA A 4 -48.92 -23.90 -22.29
CA ALA A 4 -47.48 -23.68 -22.19
C ALA A 4 -47.05 -23.90 -20.73
N VAL A 5 -46.10 -24.80 -20.51
CA VAL A 5 -45.52 -25.01 -19.18
C VAL A 5 -44.71 -23.77 -18.82
N VAL A 6 -45.26 -22.94 -17.93
CA VAL A 6 -44.53 -21.82 -17.33
C VAL A 6 -43.34 -22.39 -16.57
N ALA A 7 -42.13 -22.04 -17.00
CA ALA A 7 -40.92 -22.46 -16.31
C ALA A 7 -40.94 -21.94 -14.86
N PRO A 8 -40.51 -22.73 -13.86
CA PRO A 8 -40.49 -22.27 -12.47
C PRO A 8 -39.61 -21.02 -12.36
N ALA A 9 -40.07 -20.02 -11.61
CA ALA A 9 -39.33 -18.78 -11.43
C ALA A 9 -37.93 -19.06 -10.88
N THR A 10 -36.90 -18.72 -11.66
CA THR A 10 -35.50 -18.99 -11.34
C THR A 10 -35.12 -18.27 -10.05
N THR A 11 -35.04 -18.98 -8.94
CA THR A 11 -34.70 -18.42 -7.64
C THR A 11 -33.30 -17.79 -7.70
N LEU A 12 -33.25 -16.46 -7.58
CA LEU A 12 -32.00 -15.70 -7.58
C LEU A 12 -31.08 -16.24 -6.47
N ALA A 13 -29.91 -16.76 -6.85
CA ALA A 13 -28.96 -17.32 -5.90
C ALA A 13 -28.60 -16.25 -4.85
N PRO A 14 -28.79 -16.52 -3.54
CA PRO A 14 -28.75 -15.48 -2.52
C PRO A 14 -27.35 -14.88 -2.38
N CYS A 15 -27.30 -13.57 -2.13
CA CYS A 15 -26.07 -12.90 -1.72
C CYS A 15 -25.55 -13.56 -0.43
N HIS A 16 -24.27 -13.95 -0.41
CA HIS A 16 -23.69 -14.68 0.74
C HIS A 16 -23.87 -13.86 2.03
N PRO A 17 -24.44 -14.40 3.12
CA PRO A 17 -24.89 -13.60 4.27
C PRO A 17 -23.76 -12.82 4.93
N GLY A 18 -22.51 -13.31 4.90
CA GLY A 18 -21.33 -12.57 5.39
C GLY A 18 -21.08 -11.23 4.66
N ARG A 19 -21.64 -11.02 3.46
CA ARG A 19 -21.61 -9.75 2.71
C ARG A 19 -22.61 -8.71 3.22
N VAL A 20 -23.56 -9.11 4.06
CA VAL A 20 -24.71 -8.29 4.46
C VAL A 20 -24.59 -7.92 5.94
N ARG A 21 -25.00 -6.70 6.28
CA ARG A 21 -25.24 -6.23 7.65
C ARG A 21 -26.63 -5.65 7.74
N VAL A 22 -27.40 -6.05 8.74
CA VAL A 22 -28.63 -5.35 9.12
C VAL A 22 -28.21 -4.17 10.00
N LEU A 23 -28.39 -2.95 9.52
CA LEU A 23 -28.19 -1.72 10.29
C LEU A 23 -29.45 -1.38 11.10
N LYS A 24 -30.63 -1.64 10.53
CA LYS A 24 -31.94 -1.49 11.18
C LYS A 24 -32.86 -2.64 10.76
N PRO A 25 -33.41 -3.45 11.69
CA PRO A 25 -34.45 -4.42 11.34
C PRO A 25 -35.78 -3.71 11.07
N ALA A 26 -36.61 -4.24 10.15
CA ALA A 26 -37.99 -3.78 10.01
C ALA A 26 -38.86 -4.27 11.17
N SER A 27 -39.84 -3.44 11.55
CA SER A 27 -41.02 -3.88 12.29
C SER A 27 -41.97 -4.63 11.33
N PRO A 28 -42.66 -5.70 11.77
CA PRO A 28 -43.53 -6.50 10.90
C PRO A 28 -44.86 -5.78 10.61
N SER A 29 -44.89 -4.88 9.61
CA SER A 29 -46.11 -4.12 9.28
C SER A 29 -46.29 -3.59 7.86
N LEU A 30 -45.26 -3.52 6.98
CA LEU A 30 -45.41 -2.93 5.64
C LEU A 30 -44.95 -3.83 4.49
N SER A 31 -45.84 -4.04 3.51
CA SER A 31 -45.56 -4.58 2.18
C SER A 31 -45.36 -3.41 1.19
N GLY A 32 -44.14 -2.91 1.07
CA GLY A 32 -43.80 -1.77 0.21
C GLY A 32 -42.48 -1.98 -0.53
N PRO A 33 -42.14 -1.15 -1.54
CA PRO A 33 -40.97 -1.37 -2.37
C PRO A 33 -39.64 -1.49 -1.62
N VAL A 34 -38.69 -2.23 -2.19
CA VAL A 34 -37.29 -2.19 -1.77
C VAL A 34 -36.56 -1.14 -2.61
N VAL A 35 -35.69 -0.35 -1.99
CA VAL A 35 -34.87 0.66 -2.65
C VAL A 35 -33.38 0.36 -2.42
N TYR A 36 -32.62 0.20 -3.50
CA TYR A 36 -31.15 0.24 -3.44
C TYR A 36 -30.70 1.70 -3.52
N TRP A 37 -30.27 2.27 -2.40
CA TRP A 37 -29.45 3.48 -2.38
C TRP A 37 -28.03 3.13 -2.85
N MET A 38 -27.78 3.43 -4.12
CA MET A 38 -26.47 3.32 -4.75
C MET A 38 -25.61 4.54 -4.38
N PHE A 39 -24.34 4.29 -4.08
CA PHE A 39 -23.39 5.36 -3.84
C PHE A 39 -22.00 5.05 -4.42
N ARG A 40 -21.36 3.96 -3.96
CA ARG A 40 -19.99 3.59 -4.29
C ARG A 40 -19.88 2.59 -5.42
N ASP A 41 -20.89 1.74 -5.63
CA ASP A 41 -20.83 0.64 -6.59
C ASP A 41 -21.72 0.93 -7.81
N GLN A 42 -21.34 1.96 -8.59
CA GLN A 42 -22.14 2.55 -9.69
C GLN A 42 -22.14 1.68 -10.96
N ARG A 43 -22.78 0.51 -10.88
CA ARG A 43 -22.94 -0.48 -11.97
C ARG A 43 -24.16 -1.36 -11.74
N SER A 44 -24.79 -1.83 -12.81
CA SER A 44 -25.85 -2.85 -12.74
C SER A 44 -25.26 -4.28 -12.72
N ALA A 45 -24.20 -4.53 -13.50
CA ALA A 45 -23.57 -5.85 -13.53
C ALA A 45 -22.58 -6.06 -12.37
N ASN A 46 -22.53 -7.27 -11.81
CA ASN A 46 -21.54 -7.66 -10.78
C ASN A 46 -21.64 -6.81 -9.49
N ASN A 47 -22.85 -6.52 -9.02
CA ASN A 47 -23.13 -5.69 -7.84
C ASN A 47 -23.90 -6.50 -6.77
N TRP A 48 -23.24 -6.86 -5.66
CA TRP A 48 -23.88 -7.63 -4.59
C TRP A 48 -24.97 -6.85 -3.84
N ALA A 49 -24.93 -5.52 -3.80
CA ALA A 49 -25.96 -4.71 -3.16
C ALA A 49 -27.26 -4.74 -3.98
N LEU A 50 -27.16 -4.60 -5.31
CA LEU A 50 -28.30 -4.75 -6.23
C LEU A 50 -28.85 -6.19 -6.23
N VAL A 51 -27.98 -7.21 -6.25
CA VAL A 51 -28.39 -8.63 -6.12
C VAL A 51 -29.11 -8.89 -4.81
N HIS A 52 -28.64 -8.32 -3.69
CA HIS A 52 -29.32 -8.45 -2.40
C HIS A 52 -30.67 -7.72 -2.38
N ALA A 53 -30.74 -6.50 -2.92
CA ALA A 53 -31.99 -5.74 -3.02
C ALA A 53 -33.05 -6.46 -3.88
N ALA A 54 -32.65 -7.05 -5.01
CA ALA A 54 -33.53 -7.89 -5.84
C ALA A 54 -33.96 -9.17 -5.13
N ALA A 55 -33.07 -9.82 -4.37
CA ALA A 55 -33.41 -11.00 -3.59
C ALA A 55 -34.42 -10.68 -2.48
N LEU A 56 -34.32 -9.53 -1.81
CA LEU A 56 -35.30 -9.06 -0.82
C LEU A 56 -36.65 -8.74 -1.47
N ALA A 57 -36.64 -7.98 -2.57
CA ALA A 57 -37.85 -7.60 -3.31
C ALA A 57 -38.65 -8.83 -3.75
N ALA A 58 -37.96 -9.85 -4.29
CA ALA A 58 -38.57 -11.12 -4.68
C ALA A 58 -39.01 -12.00 -3.48
N GLN A 59 -38.38 -11.88 -2.31
CA GLN A 59 -38.79 -12.60 -1.10
C GLN A 59 -40.05 -12.01 -0.43
N SER A 60 -40.31 -10.71 -0.64
CA SER A 60 -41.47 -10.00 -0.10
C SER A 60 -42.58 -9.74 -1.12
N ASP A 61 -42.39 -10.18 -2.37
CA ASP A 61 -43.30 -9.93 -3.51
C ASP A 61 -43.61 -8.43 -3.71
N VAL A 62 -42.56 -7.61 -3.76
CA VAL A 62 -42.64 -6.14 -3.91
C VAL A 62 -41.73 -5.63 -5.04
N PRO A 63 -42.01 -4.43 -5.60
CA PRO A 63 -41.13 -3.80 -6.59
C PRO A 63 -39.74 -3.45 -6.03
N LEU A 64 -38.74 -3.39 -6.92
CA LEU A 64 -37.41 -2.85 -6.64
C LEU A 64 -37.21 -1.51 -7.37
N ALA A 65 -36.65 -0.52 -6.68
CA ALA A 65 -36.11 0.70 -7.27
C ALA A 65 -34.64 0.91 -6.93
N VAL A 66 -33.97 1.77 -7.72
CA VAL A 66 -32.60 2.21 -7.48
C VAL A 66 -32.60 3.73 -7.32
N ALA A 67 -31.88 4.24 -6.32
CA ALA A 67 -31.78 5.67 -6.04
C ALA A 67 -30.32 6.11 -5.85
N PHE A 68 -29.97 7.29 -6.34
CA PHE A 68 -28.66 7.91 -6.17
C PHE A 68 -28.82 9.33 -5.63
N CYS A 69 -27.99 9.71 -4.64
CA CYS A 69 -28.01 11.04 -4.02
C CYS A 69 -26.79 11.86 -4.49
N LEU A 70 -27.03 12.88 -5.30
CA LEU A 70 -26.00 13.78 -5.84
C LEU A 70 -25.72 14.91 -4.84
N SER A 71 -24.71 14.70 -4.01
CA SER A 71 -24.16 15.73 -3.12
C SER A 71 -23.31 16.73 -3.90
N HIS A 72 -23.60 18.04 -3.79
CA HIS A 72 -22.97 19.09 -4.60
C HIS A 72 -21.44 19.23 -4.38
N ARG A 73 -20.90 18.82 -3.22
CA ARG A 73 -19.46 19.01 -2.88
C ARG A 73 -18.84 17.84 -2.10
N PHE A 74 -19.20 16.59 -2.41
CA PHE A 74 -18.68 15.41 -1.69
C PHE A 74 -17.13 15.38 -1.68
N LEU A 75 -16.55 15.57 -0.50
CA LEU A 75 -15.10 15.62 -0.24
C LEU A 75 -14.31 16.58 -1.17
N GLY A 76 -14.93 17.65 -1.67
CA GLY A 76 -14.28 18.59 -2.59
C GLY A 76 -14.00 18.02 -3.99
N ALA A 77 -14.86 17.11 -4.47
CA ALA A 77 -14.82 16.65 -5.86
C ALA A 77 -14.96 17.84 -6.84
N HIS A 78 -14.10 17.89 -7.85
CA HIS A 78 -14.08 18.94 -8.89
C HIS A 78 -14.72 18.44 -10.20
N ALA A 79 -14.82 19.34 -11.18
CA ALA A 79 -15.40 19.09 -12.50
C ALA A 79 -14.94 17.75 -13.12
N ARG A 80 -13.62 17.48 -13.12
CA ARG A 80 -13.03 16.20 -13.57
C ARG A 80 -13.67 14.95 -12.96
N GLN A 81 -13.92 14.94 -11.65
CA GLN A 81 -14.49 13.79 -10.95
C GLN A 81 -16.00 13.68 -11.21
N LEU A 82 -16.70 14.82 -11.16
CA LEU A 82 -18.16 14.85 -11.26
C LEU A 82 -18.63 14.58 -12.69
N GLY A 83 -17.96 15.10 -13.72
CA GLY A 83 -18.24 14.77 -15.12
C GLY A 83 -18.08 13.28 -15.43
N PHE A 84 -16.94 12.68 -15.06
CA PHE A 84 -16.69 11.24 -15.21
C PHE A 84 -17.74 10.38 -14.46
N MET A 85 -18.18 10.82 -13.28
CA MET A 85 -19.25 10.16 -12.53
C MET A 85 -20.60 10.27 -13.24
N LEU A 86 -21.04 11.49 -13.57
CA LEU A 86 -22.36 11.76 -14.17
C LEU A 86 -22.52 11.13 -15.56
N ARG A 87 -21.49 11.19 -16.40
CA ARG A 87 -21.47 10.50 -17.70
C ARG A 87 -21.58 8.97 -17.52
N GLY A 88 -20.91 8.41 -16.51
CA GLY A 88 -21.07 7.01 -16.11
C GLY A 88 -22.49 6.66 -15.65
N LEU A 89 -23.11 7.55 -14.84
CA LEU A 89 -24.49 7.39 -14.37
C LEU A 89 -25.53 7.51 -15.51
N ARG A 90 -25.28 8.34 -16.54
CA ARG A 90 -26.11 8.39 -17.77
C ARG A 90 -26.19 7.03 -18.46
N HIS A 91 -25.04 6.38 -18.66
CA HIS A 91 -24.99 5.02 -19.23
C HIS A 91 -25.65 3.98 -18.31
N LEU A 92 -25.46 4.10 -16.99
CA LEU A 92 -26.08 3.21 -16.02
C LEU A 92 -27.62 3.34 -15.98
N SER A 93 -28.16 4.54 -16.08
CA SER A 93 -29.61 4.80 -16.12
C SER A 93 -30.28 4.04 -17.28
N GLY A 94 -29.71 4.10 -18.49
CA GLY A 94 -30.20 3.33 -19.63
C GLY A 94 -30.12 1.81 -19.42
N ARG A 95 -29.07 1.33 -18.74
CA ARG A 95 -28.89 -0.10 -18.41
C ARG A 95 -29.84 -0.59 -17.33
N LEU A 96 -30.24 0.25 -16.38
CA LEU A 96 -31.26 -0.06 -15.38
C LEU A 96 -32.66 -0.06 -16.02
N ALA A 97 -32.98 0.91 -16.87
CA ALA A 97 -34.22 0.93 -17.65
C ALA A 97 -34.38 -0.33 -18.52
N ALA A 98 -33.30 -0.79 -19.17
CA ALA A 98 -33.29 -2.04 -19.94
C ALA A 98 -33.47 -3.32 -19.09
N LEU A 99 -33.29 -3.24 -17.76
CA LEU A 99 -33.60 -4.30 -16.79
C LEU A 99 -35.00 -4.15 -16.16
N GLY A 100 -35.78 -3.14 -16.56
CA GLY A 100 -37.07 -2.81 -15.92
C GLY A 100 -36.93 -2.16 -14.54
N LEU A 101 -35.74 -1.65 -14.19
CA LEU A 101 -35.45 -1.04 -12.90
C LEU A 101 -35.51 0.49 -12.99
N PRO A 102 -36.39 1.17 -12.24
CA PRO A 102 -36.44 2.63 -12.19
C PRO A 102 -35.22 3.18 -11.44
N PHE A 103 -34.62 4.22 -12.00
CA PHE A 103 -33.47 4.93 -11.45
C PHE A 103 -33.87 6.36 -11.05
N PHE A 104 -33.85 6.66 -9.75
CA PHE A 104 -34.17 7.97 -9.21
C PHE A 104 -32.90 8.73 -8.86
N LEU A 105 -32.69 9.88 -9.51
CA LEU A 105 -31.64 10.82 -9.14
C LEU A 105 -32.19 11.88 -8.18
N LEU A 106 -31.67 11.89 -6.95
CA LEU A 106 -32.02 12.87 -5.92
C LEU A 106 -30.89 13.91 -5.83
N ARG A 107 -31.20 15.20 -5.85
CA ARG A 107 -30.23 16.29 -5.62
C ARG A 107 -30.12 16.59 -4.12
N GLY A 108 -28.89 16.65 -3.60
CA GLY A 108 -28.61 16.86 -2.16
C GLY A 108 -28.10 15.62 -1.44
N ASP A 109 -27.77 15.79 -0.16
CA ASP A 109 -27.19 14.74 0.69
C ASP A 109 -28.21 13.65 1.07
N ALA A 110 -27.71 12.43 1.28
CA ALA A 110 -28.54 11.25 1.50
C ALA A 110 -29.42 11.29 2.76
N PRO A 111 -28.98 11.79 3.94
CA PRO A 111 -29.82 11.87 5.14
C PRO A 111 -31.03 12.79 4.98
N ASP A 112 -30.94 13.82 4.13
CA ASP A 112 -31.99 14.82 3.97
C ASP A 112 -32.97 14.48 2.83
N THR A 113 -32.47 13.82 1.79
CA THR A 113 -33.27 13.42 0.62
C THR A 113 -33.99 12.08 0.80
N LEU A 114 -33.31 11.06 1.34
CA LEU A 114 -33.85 9.68 1.36
C LEU A 114 -35.06 9.50 2.29
N PRO A 115 -35.14 10.02 3.52
CA PRO A 115 -36.28 9.74 4.40
C PRO A 115 -37.62 10.22 3.82
N GLY A 116 -37.63 11.41 3.20
CA GLY A 116 -38.81 11.93 2.50
C GLY A 116 -39.17 11.13 1.25
N PHE A 117 -38.17 10.76 0.45
CA PHE A 117 -38.33 9.92 -0.75
C PHE A 117 -38.89 8.52 -0.41
N LEU A 118 -38.31 7.83 0.58
CA LEU A 118 -38.73 6.51 1.02
C LEU A 118 -40.13 6.52 1.66
N SER A 119 -40.47 7.58 2.40
CA SER A 119 -41.81 7.77 2.96
C SER A 119 -42.86 7.98 1.86
N ARG A 120 -42.54 8.77 0.82
CA ARG A 120 -43.40 8.98 -0.35
C ARG A 120 -43.64 7.70 -1.17
N LEU A 121 -42.63 6.85 -1.29
CA LEU A 121 -42.75 5.54 -1.94
C LEU A 121 -43.39 4.45 -1.06
N GLY A 122 -43.62 4.70 0.24
CA GLY A 122 -44.07 3.69 1.19
C GLY A 122 -43.09 2.50 1.32
N ALA A 123 -41.78 2.74 1.13
CA ALA A 123 -40.78 1.68 1.03
C ALA A 123 -40.67 0.83 2.31
N SER A 124 -40.49 -0.49 2.16
CA SER A 124 -40.30 -1.42 3.30
C SER A 124 -38.83 -1.71 3.61
N GLY A 125 -37.94 -1.51 2.62
CA GLY A 125 -36.52 -1.85 2.75
C GLY A 125 -35.62 -0.88 2.00
N LEU A 126 -34.56 -0.44 2.68
CA LEU A 126 -33.44 0.28 2.13
C LEU A 126 -32.21 -0.64 2.11
N VAL A 127 -31.52 -0.72 0.98
CA VAL A 127 -30.22 -1.38 0.84
C VAL A 127 -29.19 -0.34 0.43
N ALA A 128 -27.99 -0.34 1.01
CA ALA A 128 -26.88 0.52 0.60
C ALA A 128 -25.58 -0.27 0.39
N ASP A 129 -24.72 0.21 -0.50
CA ASP A 129 -23.37 -0.35 -0.69
C ASP A 129 -22.38 0.14 0.37
N PHE A 130 -21.33 -0.64 0.65
CA PHE A 130 -20.37 -0.37 1.73
C PHE A 130 -19.32 0.70 1.36
N SER A 131 -19.14 1.68 2.25
CA SER A 131 -18.02 2.63 2.20
C SER A 131 -17.44 2.88 3.60
N PRO A 132 -16.11 2.83 3.79
CA PRO A 132 -15.46 3.10 5.08
C PRO A 132 -15.35 4.60 5.40
N LEU A 133 -15.65 5.48 4.46
CA LEU A 133 -15.39 6.92 4.55
C LEU A 133 -16.25 7.58 5.63
N ARG A 134 -15.65 8.48 6.44
CA ARG A 134 -16.29 9.12 7.60
C ARG A 134 -17.66 9.76 7.29
N PRO A 135 -17.85 10.56 6.22
CA PRO A 135 -19.16 11.17 5.94
C PRO A 135 -20.22 10.13 5.59
N VAL A 136 -19.88 9.13 4.75
CA VAL A 136 -20.82 8.10 4.30
C VAL A 136 -21.27 7.19 5.44
N ARG A 137 -20.39 6.98 6.44
CA ARG A 137 -20.76 6.31 7.69
C ARG A 137 -21.71 7.15 8.53
N ALA A 138 -21.36 8.42 8.80
CA ALA A 138 -22.23 9.33 9.54
C ALA A 138 -23.62 9.53 8.89
N TRP A 139 -23.68 9.54 7.55
CA TRP A 139 -24.94 9.55 6.81
C TRP A 139 -25.80 8.29 7.09
N LYS A 140 -25.19 7.10 7.14
CA LYS A 140 -25.88 5.84 7.47
C LYS A 140 -26.33 5.81 8.93
N ASP A 141 -25.48 6.27 9.84
CA ASP A 141 -25.81 6.37 11.27
C ASP A 141 -27.02 7.31 11.47
N SER A 142 -27.04 8.48 10.82
CA SER A 142 -28.17 9.41 10.82
C SER A 142 -29.43 8.86 10.13
N LEU A 143 -29.29 8.06 9.07
CA LEU A 143 -30.42 7.38 8.43
C LEU A 143 -31.03 6.29 9.34
N CYS A 144 -30.23 5.56 10.10
CA CYS A 144 -30.75 4.61 11.10
C CYS A 144 -31.66 5.30 12.13
N GLU A 145 -31.34 6.53 12.52
CA GLU A 145 -32.17 7.35 13.42
C GLU A 145 -33.42 7.90 12.70
N ARG A 146 -33.25 8.50 11.52
CA ARG A 146 -34.30 9.27 10.80
C ARG A 146 -35.32 8.41 10.04
N LEU A 147 -35.00 7.18 9.66
CA LEU A 147 -35.91 6.30 8.91
C LEU A 147 -37.06 5.77 9.80
N PRO A 148 -38.29 5.63 9.28
CA PRO A 148 -39.40 5.02 10.04
C PRO A 148 -39.09 3.60 10.53
N ALA A 149 -39.67 3.19 11.67
CA ALA A 149 -39.42 1.88 12.28
C ALA A 149 -39.90 0.66 11.46
N ALA A 150 -40.69 0.89 10.40
CA ALA A 150 -41.13 -0.14 9.46
C ALA A 150 -40.17 -0.33 8.26
N VAL A 151 -39.15 0.52 8.10
CA VAL A 151 -38.15 0.40 7.03
C VAL A 151 -36.94 -0.39 7.53
N ALA A 152 -36.71 -1.58 6.97
CA ALA A 152 -35.44 -2.29 7.15
C ALA A 152 -34.30 -1.49 6.49
N PHE A 153 -33.11 -1.48 7.09
CA PHE A 153 -31.91 -0.89 6.48
C PHE A 153 -30.76 -1.89 6.49
N HIS A 154 -30.31 -2.30 5.31
CA HIS A 154 -29.22 -3.24 5.11
C HIS A 154 -28.02 -2.57 4.41
N GLU A 155 -26.81 -2.89 4.86
CA GLU A 155 -25.54 -2.54 4.20
C GLU A 155 -24.93 -3.80 3.55
N VAL A 156 -24.38 -3.67 2.34
CA VAL A 156 -23.78 -4.78 1.60
C VAL A 156 -22.38 -4.42 1.09
N ASP A 157 -21.39 -5.27 1.35
CA ASP A 157 -20.05 -5.14 0.75
C ASP A 157 -20.05 -5.70 -0.69
N ALA A 158 -20.43 -4.82 -1.62
CA ALA A 158 -20.41 -5.05 -3.06
C ALA A 158 -19.07 -4.72 -3.73
N HIS A 159 -18.16 -4.07 -3.00
CA HIS A 159 -16.91 -3.53 -3.54
C HIS A 159 -15.74 -4.48 -3.36
N ASN A 160 -15.63 -5.09 -2.17
CA ASN A 160 -14.55 -6.01 -1.84
C ASN A 160 -14.89 -7.45 -2.22
N VAL A 161 -13.88 -8.24 -2.63
CA VAL A 161 -14.05 -9.68 -2.89
C VAL A 161 -14.53 -10.36 -1.62
N VAL A 162 -13.75 -10.26 -0.54
CA VAL A 162 -14.12 -10.68 0.81
C VAL A 162 -14.61 -9.43 1.57
N PRO A 163 -15.79 -9.44 2.22
CA PRO A 163 -16.29 -8.28 2.97
C PRO A 163 -15.29 -7.79 4.01
N VAL A 164 -15.17 -6.48 4.20
CA VAL A 164 -14.12 -5.89 5.06
C VAL A 164 -14.17 -6.43 6.50
N TRP A 165 -15.38 -6.62 7.04
CA TRP A 165 -15.62 -7.08 8.41
C TRP A 165 -15.52 -8.61 8.59
N ILE A 166 -15.56 -9.37 7.50
CA ILE A 166 -15.22 -10.82 7.51
C ILE A 166 -13.71 -11.00 7.29
N THR A 167 -13.08 -10.10 6.52
CA THR A 167 -11.65 -10.11 6.24
C THR A 167 -10.81 -9.93 7.50
N SER A 168 -11.21 -9.05 8.41
CA SER A 168 -10.48 -8.82 9.67
C SER A 168 -11.36 -8.23 10.77
N ASP A 169 -11.15 -8.74 11.98
CA ASP A 169 -11.64 -8.24 13.26
C ASP A 169 -11.05 -6.88 13.67
N LYS A 170 -9.92 -6.49 13.08
CA LYS A 170 -9.13 -5.31 13.46
C LYS A 170 -8.34 -4.71 12.31
N LEU A 171 -7.77 -3.52 12.54
CA LEU A 171 -6.76 -2.93 11.66
C LEU A 171 -5.52 -3.85 11.55
N GLU A 172 -5.08 -4.11 10.33
CA GLU A 172 -3.91 -4.94 10.03
C GLU A 172 -2.70 -4.07 9.70
N TYR A 173 -1.59 -4.25 10.41
CA TYR A 173 -0.41 -3.36 10.33
C TYR A 173 0.40 -3.49 9.03
N GLY A 174 0.07 -4.45 8.15
CA GLY A 174 0.72 -4.53 6.85
C GLY A 174 0.26 -5.70 5.97
N ALA A 175 0.65 -5.65 4.70
CA ALA A 175 0.26 -6.62 3.68
C ALA A 175 0.65 -8.08 4.01
N LYS A 176 1.61 -8.31 4.92
CA LYS A 176 2.03 -9.65 5.36
C LYS A 176 0.95 -10.38 6.20
N THR A 177 0.14 -9.66 6.97
CA THR A 177 -0.81 -10.25 7.93
C THR A 177 -2.25 -10.29 7.42
N ILE A 178 -2.70 -9.29 6.66
CA ILE A 178 -4.01 -9.32 6.01
C ILE A 178 -4.08 -10.35 4.85
N ARG A 179 -3.00 -10.51 4.08
CA ARG A 179 -2.94 -11.44 2.93
C ARG A 179 -3.32 -12.89 3.27
N PRO A 180 -2.80 -13.55 4.34
CA PRO A 180 -3.23 -14.89 4.71
C PRO A 180 -4.66 -14.97 5.26
N LYS A 181 -5.23 -13.87 5.80
CA LYS A 181 -6.68 -13.81 6.13
C LYS A 181 -7.51 -13.86 4.84
N ILE A 182 -7.22 -12.95 3.89
CA ILE A 182 -7.90 -12.90 2.58
C ILE A 182 -7.80 -14.24 1.84
N HIS A 183 -6.60 -14.82 1.66
CA HIS A 183 -6.43 -16.03 0.86
C HIS A 183 -7.19 -17.26 1.37
N ARG A 184 -7.44 -17.37 2.68
CA ARG A 184 -8.27 -18.45 3.25
C ARG A 184 -9.73 -18.34 2.83
N LEU A 185 -10.21 -17.11 2.66
CA LEU A 185 -11.60 -16.76 2.36
C LEU A 185 -11.87 -16.65 0.85
N LEU A 186 -10.84 -16.61 -0.01
CA LEU A 186 -11.05 -16.53 -1.46
C LEU A 186 -11.86 -17.70 -2.03
N THR A 187 -11.74 -18.91 -1.47
CA THR A 187 -12.52 -20.08 -1.93
C THR A 187 -14.03 -19.93 -1.68
N GLU A 188 -14.41 -19.17 -0.66
CA GLU A 188 -15.81 -18.89 -0.26
C GLU A 188 -16.36 -17.64 -0.99
N TYR A 189 -15.52 -16.62 -1.19
CA TYR A 189 -15.97 -15.30 -1.65
C TYR A 189 -15.62 -14.95 -3.10
N LEU A 190 -14.59 -15.54 -3.72
CA LEU A 190 -14.22 -15.32 -5.14
C LEU A 190 -15.04 -16.24 -6.06
N VAL A 191 -16.37 -16.17 -5.90
CA VAL A 191 -17.35 -16.90 -6.72
C VAL A 191 -17.81 -16.06 -7.91
N GLU A 192 -18.41 -16.70 -8.91
CA GLU A 192 -19.13 -15.99 -9.97
C GLU A 192 -20.38 -15.26 -9.43
N PHE A 193 -20.81 -14.23 -10.14
CA PHE A 193 -22.04 -13.49 -9.82
C PHE A 193 -23.26 -14.19 -10.43
N PRO A 194 -24.41 -14.24 -9.75
CA PRO A 194 -25.66 -14.61 -10.39
C PRO A 194 -26.05 -13.56 -11.45
N GLN A 195 -26.77 -13.99 -12.48
CA GLN A 195 -27.48 -13.05 -13.35
C GLN A 195 -28.67 -12.46 -12.58
N LEU A 196 -28.89 -11.16 -12.74
CA LEU A 196 -30.07 -10.50 -12.20
C LEU A 196 -31.26 -10.85 -13.12
N PRO A 197 -32.30 -11.54 -12.64
CA PRO A 197 -33.53 -11.71 -13.42
C PRO A 197 -34.25 -10.36 -13.57
N PRO A 198 -35.16 -10.22 -14.56
CA PRO A 198 -36.14 -9.15 -14.55
C PRO A 198 -36.93 -9.14 -13.23
N PRO A 199 -37.37 -7.96 -12.73
CA PRO A 199 -38.21 -7.88 -11.53
C PRO A 199 -39.47 -8.75 -11.66
N ALA A 200 -39.71 -9.61 -10.66
CA ALA A 200 -40.90 -10.46 -10.62
C ALA A 200 -42.19 -9.62 -10.50
N VAL A 201 -42.13 -8.57 -9.68
CA VAL A 201 -43.17 -7.53 -9.60
C VAL A 201 -42.68 -6.30 -10.39
N PRO A 202 -43.44 -5.81 -11.39
CA PRO A 202 -43.08 -4.62 -12.14
C PRO A 202 -43.19 -3.35 -11.27
N TRP A 203 -42.51 -2.28 -11.67
CA TRP A 203 -42.68 -1.00 -11.00
C TRP A 203 -44.08 -0.41 -11.26
N ILE A 204 -44.84 -0.21 -10.19
CA ILE A 204 -46.21 0.35 -10.20
C ILE A 204 -46.31 1.69 -9.43
N GLY A 205 -45.18 2.25 -9.00
CA GLY A 205 -45.11 3.51 -8.26
C GLY A 205 -44.95 4.73 -9.18
N GLU A 206 -44.66 5.87 -8.56
CA GLU A 206 -44.26 7.11 -9.26
C GLU A 206 -43.12 6.81 -10.25
N ALA A 207 -43.24 7.25 -11.50
CA ALA A 207 -42.15 7.12 -12.47
C ALA A 207 -40.99 8.07 -12.09
N PRO A 208 -39.72 7.68 -12.28
CA PRO A 208 -38.61 8.62 -12.13
C PRO A 208 -38.80 9.85 -13.03
N PRO A 209 -38.49 11.06 -12.54
CA PRO A 209 -38.41 12.25 -13.39
C PRO A 209 -37.44 12.03 -14.55
N GLU A 210 -37.74 12.60 -15.71
CA GLU A 210 -36.79 12.65 -16.81
C GLU A 210 -35.57 13.51 -16.40
N ILE A 211 -34.38 13.04 -16.76
CA ILE A 211 -33.11 13.68 -16.41
C ILE A 211 -32.51 14.24 -17.70
N ASP A 212 -32.51 15.56 -17.85
CA ASP A 212 -31.59 16.18 -18.81
C ASP A 212 -30.16 16.02 -18.28
N TRP A 213 -29.46 15.05 -18.86
CA TRP A 213 -28.09 14.72 -18.46
C TRP A 213 -27.08 15.76 -18.93
N ASP A 214 -27.36 16.49 -20.01
CA ASP A 214 -26.42 17.46 -20.57
C ASP A 214 -26.52 18.79 -19.80
N GLU A 215 -27.74 19.27 -19.49
CA GLU A 215 -27.94 20.41 -18.58
C GLU A 215 -27.39 20.12 -17.17
N LEU A 216 -27.67 18.94 -16.61
CA LEU A 216 -27.16 18.53 -15.29
C LEU A 216 -25.63 18.49 -15.24
N ILE A 217 -24.99 17.99 -16.30
CA ILE A 217 -23.52 17.96 -16.38
C ILE A 217 -22.98 19.38 -16.48
N ASP A 218 -23.51 20.21 -17.37
CA ASP A 218 -23.05 21.59 -17.56
C ASP A 218 -23.29 22.47 -16.32
N GLU A 219 -24.34 22.20 -15.54
CA GLU A 219 -24.58 22.81 -14.22
C GLU A 219 -23.48 22.44 -13.23
N VAL A 220 -23.28 21.14 -13.00
CA VAL A 220 -22.35 20.65 -11.97
C VAL A 220 -20.89 20.94 -12.33
N LEU A 221 -20.49 20.87 -13.59
CA LEU A 221 -19.15 21.23 -14.03
C LEU A 221 -18.84 22.71 -13.78
N ARG A 222 -19.84 23.59 -13.96
CA ARG A 222 -19.72 25.05 -13.75
C ARG A 222 -19.55 25.43 -12.28
N GLU A 223 -20.16 24.68 -11.36
CA GLU A 223 -19.99 24.88 -9.91
C GLU A 223 -18.67 24.33 -9.34
N ALA A 224 -18.05 23.36 -10.03
CA ALA A 224 -17.01 22.49 -9.47
C ALA A 224 -15.56 22.89 -9.81
N GLY A 225 -15.34 23.99 -10.53
CA GLY A 225 -14.03 24.61 -10.73
C GLY A 225 -13.14 23.98 -11.82
N GLU A 226 -12.04 24.66 -12.12
CA GLU A 226 -11.34 24.64 -13.42
C GLU A 226 -10.63 23.33 -13.83
N VAL A 227 -10.63 22.27 -13.02
CA VAL A 227 -9.86 21.04 -13.32
C VAL A 227 -10.56 20.25 -14.44
N PRO A 228 -10.03 20.21 -15.69
CA PRO A 228 -10.76 19.69 -16.85
C PRO A 228 -10.90 18.17 -16.80
N GLU A 229 -11.93 17.62 -17.46
CA GLU A 229 -12.17 16.18 -17.55
C GLU A 229 -11.02 15.36 -18.19
N VAL A 230 -11.09 14.04 -18.08
CA VAL A 230 -10.06 13.12 -18.58
C VAL A 230 -10.37 12.63 -19.99
N GLY A 231 -9.59 13.07 -20.98
CA GLY A 231 -9.71 12.61 -22.38
C GLY A 231 -8.96 11.30 -22.71
N TRP A 232 -8.60 10.49 -21.71
CA TRP A 232 -7.83 9.23 -21.90
C TRP A 232 -8.61 7.97 -21.51
N CYS A 233 -9.78 8.11 -20.88
CA CYS A 233 -10.67 7.01 -20.55
C CYS A 233 -12.13 7.48 -20.55
N GLU A 234 -12.97 6.77 -21.30
CA GLU A 234 -14.42 6.96 -21.25
C GLU A 234 -14.99 6.38 -19.94
N PRO A 235 -16.04 6.97 -19.35
CA PRO A 235 -16.68 6.42 -18.15
C PRO A 235 -17.72 5.33 -18.44
N GLY A 236 -18.04 4.53 -17.42
CA GLY A 236 -19.14 3.56 -17.42
C GLY A 236 -18.72 2.09 -17.51
N GLU A 237 -19.68 1.18 -17.30
CA GLU A 237 -19.47 -0.27 -17.21
C GLU A 237 -18.79 -0.88 -18.45
N GLU A 238 -19.16 -0.40 -19.64
CA GLU A 238 -18.69 -0.95 -20.92
C GLU A 238 -17.24 -0.54 -21.22
N ALA A 239 -16.92 0.75 -21.05
CA ALA A 239 -15.56 1.26 -21.16
C ALA A 239 -14.62 0.60 -20.13
N ALA A 240 -15.11 0.36 -18.90
CA ALA A 240 -14.37 -0.38 -17.88
C ALA A 240 -14.08 -1.83 -18.29
N MET A 241 -15.02 -2.48 -19.00
CA MET A 241 -14.85 -3.85 -19.49
C MET A 241 -13.89 -3.93 -20.68
N GLU A 242 -13.92 -2.98 -21.64
CA GLU A 242 -12.92 -2.91 -22.72
C GLU A 242 -11.53 -2.58 -22.14
N ALA A 243 -11.43 -1.72 -21.12
CA ALA A 243 -10.17 -1.46 -20.41
C ALA A 243 -9.59 -2.73 -19.73
N LEU A 244 -10.45 -3.65 -19.26
CA LEU A 244 -10.05 -4.92 -18.65
C LEU A 244 -9.74 -6.01 -19.69
N MET A 245 -10.68 -6.29 -20.59
CA MET A 245 -10.75 -7.48 -21.46
C MET A 245 -10.70 -7.17 -22.96
N GLY A 246 -10.55 -5.90 -23.33
CA GLY A 246 -10.66 -5.44 -24.70
C GLY A 246 -9.73 -6.08 -25.70
N ARG A 247 -10.23 -6.33 -26.92
CA ARG A 247 -9.46 -7.06 -27.95
C ARG A 247 -8.28 -6.27 -28.50
N LYS A 248 -8.38 -4.94 -28.49
CA LYS A 248 -7.34 -4.03 -29.00
C LYS A 248 -6.30 -3.72 -27.91
N ASP A 249 -6.74 -3.32 -26.73
CA ASP A 249 -5.85 -2.77 -25.69
C ASP A 249 -6.24 -3.13 -24.23
N GLY A 250 -7.04 -4.17 -24.04
CA GLY A 250 -7.44 -4.65 -22.72
C GLY A 250 -6.24 -5.01 -21.85
N PHE A 251 -6.31 -4.70 -20.56
CA PHE A 251 -5.23 -4.99 -19.61
C PHE A 251 -4.88 -6.48 -19.60
N LEU A 252 -5.87 -7.34 -19.37
CA LEU A 252 -5.66 -8.78 -19.21
C LEU A 252 -5.33 -9.50 -20.53
N THR A 253 -5.78 -8.95 -21.67
CA THR A 253 -5.60 -9.54 -23.00
C THR A 253 -4.31 -9.13 -23.70
N ARG A 254 -3.76 -7.94 -23.41
CA ARG A 254 -2.60 -7.37 -24.14
C ARG A 254 -1.45 -6.92 -23.26
N ARG A 255 -1.71 -6.39 -22.06
CA ARG A 255 -0.75 -5.59 -21.29
C ARG A 255 -0.22 -6.29 -20.02
N LEU A 256 -1.01 -7.19 -19.44
CA LEU A 256 -0.69 -7.98 -18.24
C LEU A 256 0.67 -8.69 -18.29
N LYS A 257 1.08 -9.18 -19.47
CA LYS A 257 2.38 -9.85 -19.69
C LYS A 257 3.60 -9.02 -19.28
N HIS A 258 3.48 -7.69 -19.28
CA HIS A 258 4.55 -6.77 -18.88
C HIS A 258 4.35 -6.20 -17.48
N TYR A 259 3.21 -6.48 -16.82
CA TYR A 259 2.84 -5.83 -15.57
C TYR A 259 3.88 -6.04 -14.46
N ASP A 260 4.41 -7.25 -14.25
CA ASP A 260 5.31 -7.46 -13.11
C ASP A 260 6.67 -6.78 -13.24
N SER A 261 7.24 -6.72 -14.45
CA SER A 261 8.50 -6.00 -14.71
C SER A 261 8.31 -4.49 -14.76
N ASP A 262 7.18 -4.01 -15.30
CA ASP A 262 7.06 -2.63 -15.78
C ASP A 262 6.15 -1.75 -14.90
N ARG A 263 5.35 -2.32 -13.97
CA ARG A 263 4.43 -1.56 -13.09
C ARG A 263 5.08 -0.52 -12.17
N ASN A 264 6.41 -0.53 -12.02
CA ASN A 264 7.13 0.45 -11.22
C ASN A 264 7.82 1.52 -12.09
N ASP A 265 7.77 1.41 -13.42
CA ASP A 265 8.39 2.34 -14.35
C ASP A 265 7.35 3.36 -14.85
N PRO A 266 7.42 4.64 -14.43
CA PRO A 266 6.46 5.65 -14.83
C PRO A 266 6.53 6.01 -16.32
N MET A 267 7.64 5.71 -17.02
CA MET A 267 7.77 5.90 -18.47
C MET A 267 6.96 4.86 -19.23
N LYS A 268 6.64 3.72 -18.61
CA LYS A 268 5.87 2.61 -19.18
C LYS A 268 4.40 2.64 -18.75
N SER A 269 3.77 3.81 -18.87
CA SER A 269 2.37 4.06 -18.46
C SER A 269 1.36 2.98 -18.87
N ARG A 270 1.53 2.37 -20.06
CA ARG A 270 0.68 1.30 -20.60
C ARG A 270 0.76 -0.03 -19.82
N ALA A 271 1.80 -0.25 -19.00
CA ALA A 271 1.95 -1.47 -18.21
C ALA A 271 0.90 -1.58 -17.09
N LEU A 272 0.52 -0.45 -16.48
CA LEU A 272 -0.51 -0.40 -15.44
C LEU A 272 -1.90 -0.64 -16.02
N SER A 273 -2.82 -1.22 -15.24
CA SER A 273 -4.13 -1.63 -15.76
C SER A 273 -4.99 -0.49 -16.31
N GLY A 274 -4.86 0.72 -15.75
CA GLY A 274 -5.74 1.86 -16.06
C GLY A 274 -7.11 1.77 -15.37
N LEU A 275 -7.35 0.77 -14.54
CA LEU A 275 -8.67 0.45 -13.99
C LEU A 275 -9.09 1.31 -12.78
N SER A 276 -8.20 2.15 -12.24
CA SER A 276 -8.45 2.89 -11.00
C SER A 276 -9.63 3.88 -11.02
N PRO A 277 -9.95 4.61 -12.12
CA PRO A 277 -11.15 5.47 -12.15
C PRO A 277 -12.44 4.66 -12.04
N TYR A 278 -12.54 3.60 -12.85
CA TYR A 278 -13.70 2.70 -12.85
C TYR A 278 -13.86 1.94 -11.53
N LEU A 279 -12.76 1.53 -10.89
CA LEU A 279 -12.78 0.91 -9.57
C LEU A 279 -13.15 1.91 -8.47
N HIS A 280 -12.75 3.19 -8.58
CA HIS A 280 -13.08 4.23 -7.61
C HIS A 280 -14.59 4.51 -7.54
N PHE A 281 -15.22 4.74 -8.71
CA PHE A 281 -16.68 4.93 -8.83
C PHE A 281 -17.46 3.61 -8.84
N GLY A 282 -16.77 2.46 -8.77
CA GLY A 282 -17.40 1.14 -8.84
C GLY A 282 -18.16 0.87 -10.14
N GLN A 283 -17.75 1.50 -11.25
CA GLN A 283 -18.22 1.18 -12.61
C GLN A 283 -17.75 -0.21 -13.07
N ILE A 284 -16.77 -0.83 -12.39
CA ILE A 284 -16.44 -2.26 -12.52
C ILE A 284 -16.17 -2.90 -11.16
N SER A 285 -16.57 -4.16 -11.00
CA SER A 285 -16.29 -4.92 -9.78
C SER A 285 -14.83 -5.40 -9.73
N ALA A 286 -14.16 -5.16 -8.61
CA ALA A 286 -12.85 -5.75 -8.31
C ALA A 286 -12.89 -7.30 -8.33
N GLN A 287 -14.03 -7.90 -7.94
CA GLN A 287 -14.24 -9.35 -8.00
C GLN A 287 -14.34 -9.85 -9.45
N ARG A 288 -15.01 -9.13 -10.35
CA ARG A 288 -15.00 -9.44 -11.79
C ARG A 288 -13.58 -9.40 -12.36
N CYS A 289 -12.81 -8.35 -12.04
CA CYS A 289 -11.41 -8.23 -12.46
C CYS A 289 -10.56 -9.42 -11.99
N ALA A 290 -10.76 -9.87 -10.74
CA ALA A 290 -10.06 -11.03 -10.17
C ALA A 290 -10.50 -12.37 -10.80
N LEU A 291 -11.79 -12.54 -11.13
CA LEU A 291 -12.32 -13.73 -11.82
C LEU A 291 -11.73 -13.89 -13.22
N GLU A 292 -11.71 -12.83 -14.03
CA GLU A 292 -11.16 -12.91 -15.39
C GLU A 292 -9.64 -13.17 -15.40
N ALA A 293 -8.90 -12.53 -14.48
CA ALA A 293 -7.48 -12.81 -14.28
C ALA A 293 -7.21 -14.27 -13.84
N TRP A 294 -8.10 -14.85 -13.02
CA TRP A 294 -8.00 -16.25 -12.58
C TRP A 294 -8.35 -17.24 -13.70
N LYS A 295 -9.34 -16.94 -14.55
CA LYS A 295 -9.65 -17.73 -15.75
C LYS A 295 -8.45 -17.78 -16.70
N LEU A 296 -7.83 -16.64 -17.00
CA LEU A 296 -6.62 -16.60 -17.84
C LEU A 296 -5.46 -17.39 -17.23
N ARG A 297 -5.24 -17.31 -15.91
CA ARG A 297 -4.25 -18.17 -15.24
C ARG A 297 -4.55 -19.66 -15.44
N LYS A 298 -5.82 -20.09 -15.35
CA LYS A 298 -6.21 -21.47 -15.65
C LYS A 298 -5.93 -21.83 -17.12
N SER A 299 -6.33 -21.00 -18.07
CA SER A 299 -6.10 -21.25 -19.50
C SER A 299 -4.61 -21.40 -19.82
N CYS A 300 -3.75 -20.50 -19.31
CA CYS A 300 -2.30 -20.62 -19.50
C CYS A 300 -1.72 -21.88 -18.83
N HIS A 301 -2.20 -22.27 -17.65
CA HIS A 301 -1.77 -23.50 -16.98
C HIS A 301 -2.24 -24.75 -17.73
N GLN A 302 -3.45 -24.76 -18.29
CA GLN A 302 -3.96 -25.87 -19.09
C GLN A 302 -3.21 -26.01 -20.40
N ILE A 303 -2.84 -24.89 -21.05
CA ILE A 303 -1.97 -24.91 -22.24
C ILE A 303 -0.58 -25.47 -21.90
N VAL A 304 0.04 -25.03 -20.79
CA VAL A 304 1.37 -25.52 -20.38
C VAL A 304 1.35 -27.01 -20.02
N GLU A 305 0.33 -27.50 -19.31
CA GLU A 305 0.25 -28.94 -19.00
C GLU A 305 -0.12 -29.77 -20.24
N HIS A 306 -1.00 -29.29 -21.14
CA HIS A 306 -1.26 -29.96 -22.43
C HIS A 306 0.01 -30.03 -23.29
N GLN A 307 0.82 -28.97 -23.32
CA GLN A 307 2.10 -28.98 -24.02
C GLN A 307 3.12 -29.93 -23.38
N LYS A 308 3.15 -30.04 -22.04
CA LYS A 308 3.93 -31.08 -21.34
C LYS A 308 3.44 -32.48 -21.69
N GLU A 309 2.13 -32.71 -21.73
CA GLU A 309 1.53 -34.01 -22.06
C GLU A 309 1.78 -34.38 -23.54
N GLU A 310 1.66 -33.44 -24.48
CA GLU A 310 2.01 -33.64 -25.89
C GLU A 310 3.51 -33.91 -26.07
N GLN A 311 4.38 -33.20 -25.35
CA GLN A 311 5.82 -33.41 -25.40
C GLN A 311 6.22 -34.76 -24.78
N GLN A 312 5.62 -35.15 -23.65
CA GLN A 312 5.77 -36.46 -23.05
C GLN A 312 5.31 -37.57 -24.00
N GLN A 313 4.15 -37.43 -24.64
CA GLN A 313 3.64 -38.37 -25.64
C GLN A 313 4.53 -38.43 -26.90
N GLN A 314 5.15 -37.32 -27.30
CA GLN A 314 6.12 -37.30 -28.40
C GLN A 314 7.44 -37.99 -28.02
N GLU A 315 7.95 -37.79 -26.79
CA GLU A 315 9.13 -38.51 -26.29
C GLU A 315 8.85 -40.02 -26.14
N GLU A 316 7.67 -40.42 -25.65
CA GLU A 316 7.26 -41.83 -25.57
C GLU A 316 7.04 -42.47 -26.96
N ALA A 317 6.42 -41.75 -27.89
CA ALA A 317 6.28 -42.20 -29.28
C ALA A 317 7.63 -42.26 -30.02
N ALA A 318 8.58 -41.38 -29.70
CA ALA A 318 9.95 -41.44 -30.20
C ALA A 318 10.71 -42.65 -29.60
N ALA A 319 10.57 -42.89 -28.29
CA ALA A 319 11.15 -44.05 -27.62
C ALA A 319 10.62 -45.38 -28.19
N MET A 320 9.31 -45.48 -28.46
CA MET A 320 8.74 -46.63 -29.17
C MET A 320 9.31 -46.77 -30.59
N ARG A 321 9.42 -45.67 -31.35
CA ARG A 321 10.00 -45.69 -32.71
C ARG A 321 11.47 -46.10 -32.76
N PHE A 322 12.24 -45.89 -31.69
CA PHE A 322 13.64 -46.33 -31.59
C PHE A 322 13.82 -47.79 -31.13
N SER A 323 12.73 -48.49 -30.79
CA SER A 323 12.78 -49.87 -30.24
C SER A 323 12.54 -50.99 -31.27
N ALA A 324 12.90 -50.81 -32.56
CA ALA A 324 12.93 -51.90 -33.54
C ALA A 324 13.79 -51.62 -34.79
N TYR A 325 15.13 -51.66 -34.67
CA TYR A 325 16.00 -51.86 -35.86
C TYR A 325 17.17 -52.81 -35.56
N VAL A 326 16.92 -54.11 -35.68
CA VAL A 326 17.94 -55.16 -35.51
C VAL A 326 18.76 -55.26 -36.80
N HIS A 327 20.00 -54.76 -36.76
CA HIS A 327 20.89 -54.79 -37.92
C HIS A 327 21.56 -56.16 -38.07
N ASN A 328 21.14 -56.96 -39.04
CA ASN A 328 21.86 -58.18 -39.42
C ASN A 328 23.15 -57.83 -40.19
N PRO A 329 24.32 -58.40 -39.81
CA PRO A 329 25.56 -58.28 -40.58
C PRO A 329 25.79 -59.47 -41.53
N THR A 330 26.42 -59.20 -42.68
CA THR A 330 26.79 -60.19 -43.70
C THR A 330 28.30 -60.52 -43.58
N PRO A 331 28.75 -61.79 -43.74
CA PRO A 331 30.01 -62.23 -43.14
C PRO A 331 31.26 -62.15 -44.04
N LEU A 332 32.44 -62.06 -43.40
CA LEU A 332 33.75 -62.32 -44.02
C LEU A 332 34.72 -63.06 -43.06
N HIS A 333 34.83 -64.38 -43.28
CA HIS A 333 35.97 -65.32 -43.09
C HIS A 333 36.83 -65.38 -41.78
N PRO A 334 37.47 -66.54 -41.47
CA PRO A 334 37.74 -66.93 -40.06
C PRO A 334 39.17 -67.38 -39.71
N SER A 335 39.62 -67.07 -38.48
CA SER A 335 40.64 -67.82 -37.70
C SER A 335 40.83 -67.19 -36.29
N VAL A 336 41.23 -67.87 -35.22
CA VAL A 336 41.25 -69.31 -34.86
C VAL A 336 41.23 -69.44 -33.30
N VAL A 337 40.42 -70.37 -32.77
CA VAL A 337 40.51 -71.09 -31.47
C VAL A 337 41.13 -70.40 -30.22
N ALA A 338 40.32 -70.16 -29.16
CA ALA A 338 40.44 -70.80 -27.82
C ALA A 338 39.55 -70.17 -26.70
N SER A 339 38.92 -71.04 -25.89
CA SER A 339 38.76 -71.04 -24.40
C SER A 339 38.65 -69.72 -23.58
N SER A 340 37.81 -69.53 -22.54
CA SER A 340 36.66 -70.28 -21.98
C SER A 340 35.92 -69.47 -20.88
N THR A 341 34.68 -69.88 -20.56
CA THR A 341 33.98 -69.82 -19.25
C THR A 341 33.70 -68.49 -18.50
N VAL A 342 32.40 -68.11 -18.50
CA VAL A 342 31.48 -68.02 -17.33
C VAL A 342 31.51 -66.80 -16.35
N THR A 343 30.27 -66.44 -15.95
CA THR A 343 29.80 -65.56 -14.83
C THR A 343 29.71 -64.03 -14.98
N THR A 344 28.60 -63.51 -14.45
CA THR A 344 28.16 -62.12 -14.25
C THR A 344 27.93 -61.84 -12.75
N PRO A 345 27.64 -60.60 -12.30
CA PRO A 345 28.06 -59.29 -12.77
C PRO A 345 29.04 -58.67 -11.72
N PRO A 346 28.76 -57.76 -10.75
CA PRO A 346 27.74 -56.70 -10.59
C PRO A 346 28.29 -55.26 -10.74
N ALA A 347 27.42 -54.27 -10.48
CA ALA A 347 27.61 -52.82 -10.60
C ALA A 347 28.68 -52.15 -9.70
N LEU A 348 29.29 -51.06 -10.23
CA LEU A 348 29.77 -49.92 -9.43
C LEU A 348 29.80 -48.60 -10.23
N THR A 349 29.02 -47.63 -9.74
CA THR A 349 29.19 -46.15 -9.80
C THR A 349 29.85 -45.43 -11.01
N THR A 350 29.06 -44.53 -11.60
CA THR A 350 29.41 -43.14 -12.00
C THR A 350 30.65 -42.83 -12.86
N ARG A 351 30.44 -42.08 -13.95
CA ARG A 351 31.05 -40.74 -14.15
C ARG A 351 30.48 -39.95 -15.34
N ARG A 352 30.27 -38.65 -15.15
CA ARG A 352 30.37 -37.64 -16.23
C ARG A 352 31.85 -37.36 -16.49
N PRO A 353 32.25 -37.15 -17.75
CA PRO A 353 32.65 -35.81 -18.23
C PRO A 353 32.17 -35.54 -19.68
N SER A 354 32.33 -34.40 -20.35
CA SER A 354 32.45 -32.97 -19.97
C SER A 354 32.34 -32.10 -21.25
N ARG A 355 31.70 -30.92 -21.14
CA ARG A 355 31.58 -29.83 -22.14
C ARG A 355 32.56 -29.79 -23.35
N THR A 356 31.99 -29.50 -24.52
CA THR A 356 32.46 -28.49 -25.50
C THR A 356 31.32 -27.50 -25.83
N ARG A 357 31.50 -26.52 -26.74
CA ARG A 357 30.69 -25.27 -26.78
C ARG A 357 30.58 -24.66 -28.20
N SER A 358 29.50 -23.88 -28.41
CA SER A 358 29.26 -22.86 -29.47
C SER A 358 28.57 -23.34 -30.77
N PRO A 359 27.92 -22.43 -31.53
CA PRO A 359 27.05 -21.30 -31.12
C PRO A 359 25.72 -21.24 -31.93
N ASP A 360 24.85 -20.26 -31.60
CA ASP A 360 23.55 -19.94 -32.21
C ASP A 360 22.51 -21.10 -32.14
N ASP A 361 21.18 -20.86 -32.19
CA ASP A 361 20.43 -19.66 -32.56
C ASP A 361 19.43 -19.21 -31.45
N GLY A 362 18.65 -18.15 -31.69
CA GLY A 362 17.82 -17.49 -30.66
C GLY A 362 16.55 -18.24 -30.21
N GLU A 363 16.32 -18.36 -28.90
CA GLU A 363 15.12 -18.99 -28.32
C GLU A 363 14.52 -18.22 -27.11
N ALA A 364 13.24 -18.45 -26.82
CA ALA A 364 12.46 -17.73 -25.82
C ALA A 364 12.70 -18.20 -24.37
N VAL A 365 13.04 -17.27 -23.48
CA VAL A 365 13.23 -17.56 -22.05
C VAL A 365 11.88 -17.63 -21.33
N TYR A 366 11.28 -18.83 -21.28
CA TYR A 366 10.16 -19.12 -20.38
C TYR A 366 10.66 -19.72 -19.05
N VAL A 367 10.28 -19.11 -17.92
CA VAL A 367 10.73 -19.56 -16.59
C VAL A 367 9.76 -20.61 -16.04
N SER A 368 10.07 -21.90 -16.23
CA SER A 368 9.39 -22.96 -15.47
C SER A 368 9.67 -22.82 -13.97
N CYS A 369 8.60 -22.88 -13.16
CA CYS A 369 8.64 -22.66 -11.71
C CYS A 369 8.27 -23.92 -10.91
N ASP A 370 8.56 -25.12 -11.45
CA ASP A 370 8.22 -26.42 -10.86
C ASP A 370 9.10 -26.80 -9.63
N LYS A 371 9.69 -25.80 -8.93
CA LYS A 371 10.54 -25.97 -7.73
C LYS A 371 10.35 -24.91 -6.65
N CYS A 372 9.11 -24.53 -6.33
CA CYS A 372 8.82 -23.70 -5.14
C CYS A 372 7.60 -24.10 -4.32
N ARG A 373 7.88 -24.61 -3.09
CA ARG A 373 6.99 -24.88 -1.92
C ARG A 373 6.04 -26.10 -2.00
N PRO A 374 5.49 -26.55 -0.85
CA PRO A 374 5.73 -26.18 0.57
C PRO A 374 6.63 -27.20 1.32
N THR A 375 7.02 -27.09 2.60
CA THR A 375 6.22 -26.79 3.82
C THR A 375 6.93 -25.88 4.87
N SER A 376 7.17 -26.35 6.11
CA SER A 376 7.17 -25.58 7.37
C SER A 376 7.79 -26.35 8.57
N ARG A 377 8.02 -25.62 9.70
CA ARG A 377 8.18 -26.11 11.11
C ARG A 377 9.49 -26.86 11.47
N ASP A 378 9.91 -26.97 12.74
CA ASP A 378 9.42 -26.45 14.05
C ASP A 378 10.65 -25.99 14.92
N LYS A 379 10.56 -24.94 15.75
CA LYS A 379 10.46 -24.92 17.24
C LYS A 379 11.51 -25.66 18.08
N LEU A 380 11.91 -24.96 19.16
CA LEU A 380 12.42 -25.44 20.46
C LEU A 380 13.74 -26.24 20.53
N ILE A 381 14.78 -25.59 21.05
CA ILE A 381 15.61 -26.18 22.12
C ILE A 381 15.74 -25.15 23.25
N SER A 382 15.48 -25.60 24.48
CA SER A 382 15.89 -24.96 25.73
C SER A 382 16.87 -25.92 26.42
N VAL A 383 17.97 -25.42 26.97
CA VAL A 383 18.82 -26.20 27.90
C VAL A 383 19.29 -25.32 29.07
N VAL A 384 18.67 -25.60 30.20
CA VAL A 384 19.13 -25.50 31.60
C VAL A 384 18.88 -26.93 32.15
N PRO A 385 19.57 -27.52 33.16
CA PRO A 385 20.45 -27.00 34.22
C PRO A 385 21.90 -27.54 34.08
N LEU A 386 22.85 -27.51 35.04
CA LEU A 386 22.93 -27.10 36.46
C LEU A 386 24.11 -26.09 36.65
N ASP A 387 24.59 -25.63 37.83
CA ASP A 387 24.32 -25.96 39.24
C ASP A 387 24.55 -24.76 40.19
N ASN A 388 24.81 -25.02 41.47
CA ASN A 388 24.91 -24.13 42.62
C ASN A 388 26.29 -23.47 42.82
N ALA A 389 26.29 -22.24 43.35
CA ALA A 389 27.10 -21.89 44.53
C ALA A 389 26.47 -20.69 45.26
N ALA A 390 26.63 -20.61 46.59
CA ALA A 390 25.89 -19.68 47.43
C ALA A 390 26.61 -18.33 47.70
N ALA A 391 25.80 -17.29 47.86
CA ALA A 391 25.91 -16.19 48.83
C ALA A 391 27.11 -15.20 48.84
N ASN A 392 26.70 -13.93 49.00
CA ASN A 392 27.29 -12.88 49.86
C ASN A 392 28.44 -11.96 49.38
N LYS A 393 28.24 -10.67 49.77
CA LYS A 393 29.17 -9.54 49.98
C LYS A 393 29.51 -8.59 48.80
N HIS A 394 29.86 -7.37 49.25
CA HIS A 394 29.98 -6.10 48.52
C HIS A 394 31.42 -5.82 48.03
N PRO A 395 31.65 -4.76 47.20
CA PRO A 395 32.91 -4.53 46.46
C PRO A 395 33.92 -3.67 47.26
N PRO A 396 35.03 -3.12 46.67
CA PRO A 396 34.92 -1.90 45.83
C PRO A 396 35.96 -1.73 44.68
N ALA A 397 35.67 -0.74 43.82
CA ALA A 397 36.57 0.22 43.12
C ALA A 397 37.92 -0.20 42.46
N GLY A 398 38.12 0.27 41.22
CA GLY A 398 39.43 0.33 40.54
C GLY A 398 39.35 1.10 39.21
N SER A 399 40.26 2.05 39.00
CA SER A 399 40.46 2.84 37.76
C SER A 399 41.10 1.98 36.63
N SER A 400 41.19 2.38 35.36
CA SER A 400 41.10 3.69 34.68
C SER A 400 40.71 3.53 33.19
N SER A 401 40.42 4.64 32.49
CA SER A 401 40.50 4.73 31.01
C SER A 401 41.90 5.19 30.57
N PRO A 402 42.32 4.89 29.33
CA PRO A 402 42.05 5.82 28.23
C PRO A 402 41.72 5.14 26.87
N GLY A 403 41.32 5.94 25.88
CA GLY A 403 41.44 5.61 24.45
C GLY A 403 42.60 6.38 23.79
N PRO A 404 42.59 6.66 22.46
CA PRO A 404 41.68 6.14 21.43
C PRO A 404 42.40 5.57 20.17
N GLY A 405 41.68 4.74 19.41
CA GLY A 405 42.02 4.39 18.01
C GLY A 405 42.97 3.19 17.80
N GLY A 406 42.89 2.58 16.61
CA GLY A 406 43.89 1.61 16.12
C GLY A 406 43.54 0.11 16.15
N LEU A 407 42.42 -0.33 15.55
CA LEU A 407 42.10 -1.75 15.35
C LEU A 407 41.93 -2.14 13.86
N LEU A 408 43.02 -2.04 13.09
CA LEU A 408 43.17 -2.64 11.75
C LEU A 408 44.46 -3.47 11.58
N ARG A 409 45.02 -4.01 12.69
CA ARG A 409 46.20 -4.88 12.69
C ARG A 409 46.11 -6.02 13.71
N SER A 410 45.27 -7.02 13.43
CA SER A 410 45.25 -8.31 14.15
C SER A 410 44.97 -9.53 13.27
N LEU A 411 44.94 -9.35 11.94
CA LEU A 411 45.03 -10.44 10.98
C LEU A 411 46.47 -10.52 10.46
N PHE A 412 46.97 -11.75 10.27
CA PHE A 412 48.32 -12.12 9.82
C PHE A 412 49.47 -11.84 10.81
N LEU A 413 49.88 -12.86 11.57
CA LEU A 413 51.25 -13.43 11.65
C LEU A 413 51.27 -14.64 12.64
N PRO A 414 52.28 -15.54 12.64
CA PRO A 414 52.08 -16.85 12.02
C PRO A 414 52.13 -18.06 12.98
N VAL A 415 51.57 -19.19 12.52
CA VAL A 415 51.74 -20.49 13.19
C VAL A 415 53.15 -21.04 12.93
N THR A 416 54.03 -20.94 13.93
CA THR A 416 55.35 -21.58 13.91
C THR A 416 55.22 -23.08 14.14
N ARG A 417 55.64 -23.90 13.17
CA ARG A 417 55.76 -25.35 13.34
C ARG A 417 56.93 -25.66 14.26
N ARG A 418 56.70 -26.38 15.37
CA ARG A 418 57.72 -27.19 16.05
C ARG A 418 57.40 -28.67 15.85
N SER A 419 58.41 -29.44 15.47
CA SER A 419 58.34 -30.90 15.34
C SER A 419 58.82 -31.58 16.63
N PRO A 420 58.23 -32.70 17.06
CA PRO A 420 58.87 -33.62 17.99
C PRO A 420 59.89 -34.51 17.25
N ALA A 421 61.00 -34.84 17.91
CA ALA A 421 61.92 -35.90 17.46
C ALA A 421 61.46 -37.28 18.00
N ALA A 422 62.00 -38.36 17.44
CA ALA A 422 61.63 -39.72 17.84
C ALA A 422 62.43 -40.21 19.06
N ALA A 423 61.74 -40.94 19.94
CA ALA A 423 62.32 -41.85 20.92
C ALA A 423 61.47 -43.13 20.94
N ALA A 424 62.10 -44.30 21.11
CA ALA A 424 61.44 -45.59 20.96
C ALA A 424 60.84 -46.12 22.28
N GLY A 425 59.71 -46.83 22.21
CA GLY A 425 59.18 -47.59 23.34
C GLY A 425 57.69 -47.91 23.26
N VAL A 426 57.35 -49.20 23.17
CA VAL A 426 56.01 -49.81 23.34
C VAL A 426 54.98 -49.45 22.25
N ALA A 427 54.14 -50.43 21.89
CA ALA A 427 53.13 -50.33 20.84
C ALA A 427 51.71 -50.03 21.38
N SER A 428 50.77 -49.82 20.45
CA SER A 428 49.34 -49.47 20.63
C SER A 428 49.00 -47.97 20.57
N ALA A 429 47.74 -47.68 20.21
CA ALA A 429 47.07 -46.36 20.11
C ALA A 429 47.48 -45.35 18.99
N ALA A 430 48.51 -45.59 18.18
CA ALA A 430 48.99 -44.61 17.19
C ALA A 430 48.06 -44.28 15.97
N SER A 431 46.94 -44.99 15.79
CA SER A 431 46.06 -44.79 14.62
C SER A 431 45.07 -43.62 14.79
N ALA A 432 44.66 -43.31 16.03
CA ALA A 432 43.58 -42.34 16.28
C ALA A 432 44.01 -40.87 16.15
N THR A 433 45.24 -40.54 16.56
CA THR A 433 45.72 -39.15 16.70
C THR A 433 46.05 -38.45 15.37
N SER A 434 46.18 -39.20 14.27
CA SER A 434 46.30 -38.63 12.92
C SER A 434 44.96 -38.09 12.42
N ALA A 435 43.92 -38.94 12.41
CA ALA A 435 42.58 -38.59 11.92
C ALA A 435 41.97 -37.42 12.70
N VAL A 436 42.04 -37.45 14.04
CA VAL A 436 41.56 -36.37 14.92
C VAL A 436 42.16 -35.01 14.54
N ARG A 437 43.42 -34.97 14.08
CA ARG A 437 44.11 -33.73 13.72
C ARG A 437 43.75 -33.22 12.32
N GLU A 438 43.41 -34.10 11.37
CA GLU A 438 42.81 -33.67 10.10
C GLU A 438 41.40 -33.11 10.31
N ASP A 439 40.54 -33.84 11.03
CA ASP A 439 39.15 -33.46 11.21
C ASP A 439 38.99 -32.19 12.05
N GLN A 440 39.89 -31.94 13.01
CA GLN A 440 39.94 -30.68 13.75
C GLN A 440 40.21 -29.48 12.82
N TRP A 441 41.10 -29.61 11.81
CA TRP A 441 41.32 -28.55 10.82
C TRP A 441 40.16 -28.42 9.83
N ARG A 442 39.50 -29.52 9.44
CA ARG A 442 38.27 -29.49 8.63
C ARG A 442 37.14 -28.74 9.34
N LEU A 443 36.94 -28.97 10.64
CA LEU A 443 35.96 -28.28 11.48
C LEU A 443 36.25 -26.77 11.59
N VAL A 444 37.50 -26.39 11.85
CA VAL A 444 37.90 -24.96 11.91
C VAL A 444 37.70 -24.29 10.56
N ALA A 445 38.09 -24.93 9.45
CA ALA A 445 37.89 -24.40 8.10
C ALA A 445 36.40 -24.26 7.72
N ALA A 446 35.55 -25.21 8.12
CA ALA A 446 34.12 -25.16 7.90
C ALA A 446 33.45 -23.98 8.65
N GLU A 447 33.82 -23.75 9.91
CA GLU A 447 33.29 -22.63 10.69
C GLU A 447 33.83 -21.26 10.20
N LEU A 448 35.08 -21.20 9.72
CA LEU A 448 35.63 -20.01 9.05
C LEU A 448 34.89 -19.71 7.74
N SER A 449 34.62 -20.74 6.93
CA SER A 449 33.82 -20.63 5.70
C SER A 449 32.38 -20.16 5.99
N ARG A 450 31.74 -20.72 7.03
CA ARG A 450 30.39 -20.31 7.46
C ARG A 450 30.34 -18.86 7.95
N LYS A 451 31.36 -18.42 8.70
CA LYS A 451 31.53 -17.02 9.13
C LYS A 451 31.77 -16.08 7.96
N LEU A 452 32.61 -16.48 6.99
CA LEU A 452 32.86 -15.72 5.77
C LEU A 452 31.56 -15.55 4.97
N LEU A 453 30.84 -16.64 4.69
CA LEU A 453 29.53 -16.62 4.02
C LEU A 453 28.50 -15.72 4.71
N HIS A 454 28.47 -15.69 6.05
CA HIS A 454 27.58 -14.81 6.80
C HIS A 454 28.00 -13.33 6.69
N ALA A 455 29.31 -13.04 6.72
CA ALA A 455 29.83 -11.69 6.52
C ALA A 455 29.61 -11.18 5.08
N THR A 456 29.81 -12.02 4.07
CA THR A 456 29.51 -11.70 2.66
C THR A 456 28.02 -11.42 2.49
N ARG A 457 27.12 -12.26 3.02
CA ARG A 457 25.67 -11.98 2.97
C ARG A 457 25.30 -10.65 3.61
N LYS A 458 25.82 -10.33 4.79
CA LYS A 458 25.59 -9.03 5.45
C LYS A 458 26.12 -7.84 4.66
N ARG A 459 27.27 -7.99 3.99
CA ARG A 459 27.79 -6.99 3.04
C ARG A 459 26.83 -6.80 1.87
N ASP A 460 26.35 -7.89 1.28
CA ASP A 460 25.50 -7.87 0.09
C ASP A 460 24.10 -7.32 0.41
N GLU A 461 23.57 -7.64 1.59
CA GLU A 461 22.37 -7.04 2.18
C GLU A 461 22.54 -5.52 2.37
N ALA A 462 23.65 -5.08 2.99
CA ALA A 462 23.94 -3.65 3.19
C ALA A 462 24.18 -2.88 1.87
N LEU A 463 24.80 -3.51 0.86
CA LEU A 463 24.94 -2.94 -0.48
C LEU A 463 23.58 -2.79 -1.17
N LEU A 464 22.67 -3.78 -1.03
CA LEU A 464 21.30 -3.69 -1.54
C LEU A 464 20.48 -2.60 -0.84
N GLU A 465 20.70 -2.32 0.44
CA GLU A 465 20.08 -1.19 1.14
C GLU A 465 20.69 0.15 0.71
N ALA A 466 22.01 0.23 0.53
CA ALA A 466 22.68 1.43 0.01
C ALA A 466 22.17 1.81 -1.39
N SER A 467 22.08 0.86 -2.32
CA SER A 467 21.53 1.12 -3.67
C SER A 467 20.05 1.53 -3.66
N ARG A 468 19.26 1.10 -2.66
CA ARG A 468 17.87 1.57 -2.48
C ARG A 468 17.83 3.00 -1.97
N LEU A 469 18.72 3.37 -1.05
CA LEU A 469 18.86 4.74 -0.56
C LEU A 469 19.33 5.69 -1.66
N GLU A 470 20.31 5.29 -2.48
CA GLU A 470 20.79 6.01 -3.66
C GLU A 470 19.67 6.24 -4.70
N TYR A 471 18.91 5.19 -5.03
CA TYR A 471 17.71 5.34 -5.86
C TYR A 471 16.69 6.31 -5.24
N SER A 472 16.47 6.24 -3.92
CA SER A 472 15.51 7.10 -3.22
C SER A 472 15.96 8.57 -3.17
N LEU A 473 17.28 8.81 -3.06
CA LEU A 473 17.89 10.12 -3.12
C LEU A 473 17.72 10.75 -4.51
N THR A 474 18.06 10.01 -5.57
CA THR A 474 17.89 10.51 -6.94
C THR A 474 16.42 10.61 -7.38
N GLU A 475 15.48 9.94 -6.72
CA GLU A 475 14.03 10.20 -6.91
C GLU A 475 13.59 11.48 -6.16
N LEU A 476 14.20 11.79 -5.00
CA LEU A 476 13.95 13.01 -4.24
C LEU A 476 14.53 14.24 -4.94
N GLU A 477 15.77 14.18 -5.44
CA GLU A 477 16.40 15.23 -6.25
C GLU A 477 15.50 15.61 -7.44
N ARG A 478 15.09 14.62 -8.26
CA ARG A 478 14.14 14.85 -9.36
C ARG A 478 12.78 15.42 -8.92
N LYS A 479 12.36 15.26 -7.66
CA LYS A 479 11.13 15.90 -7.13
C LYS A 479 11.39 17.36 -6.73
N ILE A 480 12.56 17.66 -6.20
CA ILE A 480 13.03 19.02 -5.93
C ILE A 480 13.19 19.78 -7.26
N ASP A 481 13.87 19.23 -8.26
CA ASP A 481 14.04 19.84 -9.60
C ASP A 481 12.70 20.27 -10.24
N ARG A 482 11.68 19.41 -10.12
CA ARG A 482 10.33 19.66 -10.63
C ARG A 482 9.58 20.70 -9.81
N LEU A 483 9.76 20.72 -8.49
CA LEU A 483 9.19 21.76 -7.62
C LEU A 483 9.83 23.12 -7.91
N GLU A 484 11.16 23.17 -8.08
CA GLU A 484 11.88 24.38 -8.47
C GLU A 484 11.49 24.88 -9.86
N SER A 485 11.25 23.96 -10.82
CA SER A 485 10.70 24.35 -12.12
C SER A 485 9.32 24.95 -11.96
N HIS A 486 8.41 24.28 -11.24
CA HIS A 486 7.06 24.78 -11.02
C HIS A 486 7.04 26.14 -10.30
N CYS A 487 7.95 26.36 -9.34
CA CYS A 487 8.14 27.66 -8.69
C CYS A 487 8.68 28.73 -9.66
N ARG A 488 9.58 28.37 -10.59
CA ARG A 488 10.04 29.27 -11.67
C ARG A 488 8.91 29.61 -12.64
N ASP A 489 8.08 28.63 -13.00
CA ASP A 489 6.94 28.78 -13.90
C ASP A 489 5.85 29.70 -13.26
N LEU A 490 5.52 29.49 -11.98
CA LEU A 490 4.66 30.40 -11.21
C LEU A 490 5.24 31.83 -11.19
N ARG A 491 6.54 31.96 -10.91
CA ARG A 491 7.23 33.26 -10.82
C ARG A 491 7.26 33.99 -12.18
N ALA A 492 7.21 33.28 -13.30
CA ALA A 492 7.00 33.86 -14.62
C ALA A 492 5.54 34.33 -14.81
N SER A 493 4.54 33.53 -14.43
CA SER A 493 3.12 33.90 -14.54
C SER A 493 2.66 35.07 -13.65
N ILE A 494 3.47 35.45 -12.65
CA ILE A 494 3.17 36.52 -11.68
C ILE A 494 3.68 37.90 -12.14
N GLN A 495 4.38 38.01 -13.28
CA GLN A 495 4.79 39.32 -13.81
C GLN A 495 3.60 40.11 -14.41
N PRO A 496 3.29 41.33 -13.90
CA PRO A 496 2.10 42.06 -14.32
C PRO A 496 2.33 42.96 -15.56
N GLY A 497 1.27 43.13 -16.35
CA GLY A 497 1.15 44.26 -17.28
C GLY A 497 0.93 45.60 -16.55
N PRO A 498 1.03 46.74 -17.25
CA PRO A 498 1.21 48.05 -16.58
C PRO A 498 -0.10 48.74 -16.14
N ALA A 499 -0.28 48.95 -14.82
CA ALA A 499 -1.05 50.07 -14.26
C ALA A 499 -0.77 50.37 -12.77
N LEU A 500 -0.26 51.58 -12.48
CA LEU A 500 -0.45 52.42 -11.27
C LEU A 500 -0.56 51.81 -9.83
N GLY A 501 0.57 51.31 -9.29
CA GLY A 501 1.05 51.54 -7.89
C GLY A 501 0.19 51.12 -6.66
N PRO A 502 0.68 51.38 -5.43
CA PRO A 502 2.06 51.72 -5.04
C PRO A 502 2.92 50.46 -4.76
N SER A 503 4.25 50.61 -4.73
CA SER A 503 5.20 49.53 -4.38
C SER A 503 5.10 48.26 -5.23
N THR A 504 5.18 48.39 -6.56
CA THR A 504 5.31 47.27 -7.52
C THR A 504 6.70 46.61 -7.49
N ALA A 505 7.18 46.26 -6.30
CA ALA A 505 8.37 45.44 -6.11
C ALA A 505 7.95 43.96 -6.14
N PRO A 506 8.45 43.14 -7.08
CA PRO A 506 8.14 41.71 -7.08
C PRO A 506 8.63 41.09 -5.77
N PHE A 507 7.79 40.25 -5.13
CA PHE A 507 8.13 39.61 -3.86
C PHE A 507 9.50 38.94 -3.97
N PRO A 508 10.49 39.30 -3.13
CA PRO A 508 11.90 39.00 -3.39
C PRO A 508 12.23 37.55 -3.03
N THR A 509 11.82 36.64 -3.93
CA THR A 509 11.71 35.20 -3.71
C THR A 509 13.04 34.57 -3.29
N GLU A 510 14.17 35.03 -3.84
CA GLU A 510 15.51 34.60 -3.40
C GLU A 510 15.78 34.96 -1.94
N THR A 511 15.49 36.20 -1.51
CA THR A 511 15.68 36.59 -0.09
C THR A 511 14.75 35.84 0.85
N PHE A 512 13.56 35.46 0.37
CA PHE A 512 12.62 34.61 1.13
C PHE A 512 13.11 33.16 1.23
N HIS A 513 13.67 32.59 0.16
CA HIS A 513 14.30 31.27 0.21
C HIS A 513 15.55 31.25 1.11
N VAL A 514 16.36 32.33 1.10
CA VAL A 514 17.47 32.52 2.05
C VAL A 514 16.93 32.58 3.49
N ALA A 515 15.92 33.41 3.77
CA ALA A 515 15.31 33.49 5.10
C ALA A 515 14.73 32.13 5.59
N ILE A 516 14.15 31.33 4.70
CA ILE A 516 13.69 29.96 5.01
C ILE A 516 14.88 29.03 5.29
N ALA A 517 15.97 29.13 4.52
CA ALA A 517 17.18 28.34 4.75
C ALA A 517 17.84 28.70 6.09
N ASP A 518 17.94 30.00 6.40
CA ASP A 518 18.49 30.52 7.65
C ASP A 518 17.62 30.14 8.85
N ALA A 519 16.29 30.23 8.73
CA ALA A 519 15.36 29.77 9.78
C ALA A 519 15.51 28.26 10.04
N ARG A 520 15.61 27.43 8.98
CA ARG A 520 15.85 25.98 9.11
C ARG A 520 17.22 25.69 9.73
N ALA A 521 18.24 26.47 9.40
CA ALA A 521 19.56 26.38 10.02
C ALA A 521 19.50 26.76 11.50
N ALA A 522 18.84 27.87 11.86
CA ALA A 522 18.66 28.33 13.23
C ALA A 522 17.94 27.30 14.10
N VAL A 523 16.83 26.72 13.63
CA VAL A 523 16.12 25.63 14.34
C VAL A 523 17.03 24.41 14.55
N ARG A 524 17.82 24.01 13.54
CA ARG A 524 18.81 22.93 13.65
C ARG A 524 19.94 23.24 14.64
N HIS A 525 20.44 24.47 14.66
CA HIS A 525 21.45 24.91 15.62
C HIS A 525 20.90 24.95 17.05
N LEU A 526 19.67 25.46 17.24
CA LEU A 526 18.98 25.43 18.54
C LEU A 526 18.74 24.00 19.02
N ALA A 527 18.26 23.10 18.14
CA ALA A 527 18.07 21.68 18.44
C ALA A 527 19.37 21.04 18.93
N ARG A 528 20.49 21.24 18.22
CA ARG A 528 21.82 20.74 18.62
C ARG A 528 22.27 21.28 19.98
N SER A 529 22.06 22.57 20.23
CA SER A 529 22.40 23.21 21.52
C SER A 529 21.56 22.67 22.69
N LEU A 530 20.25 22.51 22.50
CA LEU A 530 19.36 21.92 23.51
C LEU A 530 19.71 20.45 23.78
N ILE A 531 20.00 19.66 22.73
CA ILE A 531 20.49 18.29 22.87
C ILE A 531 21.80 18.24 23.66
N ALA A 532 22.73 19.18 23.42
CA ALA A 532 23.97 19.26 24.18
C ALA A 532 23.71 19.55 25.68
N GLN A 533 22.88 20.52 26.00
CA GLN A 533 22.53 20.86 27.39
C GLN A 533 21.83 19.69 28.12
N VAL A 534 20.84 19.05 27.50
CA VAL A 534 20.12 17.91 28.10
C VAL A 534 21.04 16.68 28.27
N ARG A 535 22.08 16.53 27.43
CA ARG A 535 23.10 15.46 27.59
C ARG A 535 24.14 15.77 28.68
N LEU A 536 24.43 17.03 28.95
CA LEU A 536 25.29 17.47 30.07
C LEU A 536 24.58 17.36 31.43
N GLY A 537 23.24 17.41 31.43
CA GLY A 537 22.43 17.17 32.62
C GLY A 537 22.51 15.73 33.15
N PRO A 538 22.35 15.52 34.48
CA PRO A 538 22.31 14.19 35.09
C PRO A 538 21.30 13.24 34.43
N ALA A 539 21.56 11.94 34.54
CA ALA A 539 20.53 10.92 34.27
C ALA A 539 19.44 11.02 35.36
N GLY A 540 18.16 11.05 34.97
CA GLY A 540 17.05 11.28 35.91
C GLY A 540 16.74 12.77 36.16
N SER A 541 17.16 13.69 35.28
CA SER A 541 16.71 15.08 35.33
C SER A 541 15.29 15.23 34.76
N ARG A 542 14.50 16.20 35.25
CA ARG A 542 13.12 16.41 34.77
C ARG A 542 13.05 16.59 33.25
N SER A 543 14.00 17.33 32.68
CA SER A 543 14.17 17.55 31.23
C SER A 543 14.50 16.24 30.49
N SER A 544 15.46 15.46 31.00
CA SER A 544 15.83 14.13 30.47
C SER A 544 14.62 13.21 30.37
N ASP A 545 13.80 13.19 31.41
CA ASP A 545 12.77 12.17 31.58
C ASP A 545 11.48 12.59 30.88
N ARG A 546 11.15 13.89 30.85
CA ARG A 546 10.14 14.46 29.93
C ARG A 546 10.49 14.20 28.47
N LEU A 547 11.73 14.50 28.07
CA LEU A 547 12.18 14.27 26.70
C LEU A 547 12.14 12.78 26.33
N THR A 548 12.56 11.90 27.23
CA THR A 548 12.49 10.44 27.02
C THR A 548 11.03 9.97 26.88
N ALA A 549 10.10 10.49 27.69
CA ALA A 549 8.68 10.16 27.58
C ALA A 549 8.05 10.69 26.27
N LEU A 550 8.41 11.91 25.83
CA LEU A 550 7.97 12.46 24.54
C LEU A 550 8.46 11.61 23.37
N ILE A 551 9.76 11.22 23.35
CA ILE A 551 10.31 10.33 22.32
C ILE A 551 9.62 8.97 22.35
N GLN A 552 9.43 8.37 23.56
CA GLN A 552 8.86 7.03 23.73
C GLN A 552 7.43 6.90 23.16
N HIS A 553 6.68 7.99 23.05
CA HIS A 553 5.36 7.99 22.41
C HIS A 553 5.43 7.78 20.89
N TYR A 554 6.52 8.21 20.23
CA TYR A 554 6.69 8.15 18.77
C TYR A 554 7.69 7.08 18.31
N ASP A 555 8.80 6.90 19.02
CA ASP A 555 9.79 5.83 18.80
C ASP A 555 10.32 5.28 20.16
N PRO A 556 9.77 4.13 20.62
CA PRO A 556 10.24 3.44 21.83
C PRO A 556 11.70 2.95 21.78
N TRP A 557 12.32 2.84 20.61
CA TRP A 557 13.70 2.36 20.44
C TRP A 557 14.71 3.52 20.48
N ALA A 558 14.36 4.67 19.88
CA ALA A 558 15.12 5.91 20.02
C ALA A 558 15.19 6.37 21.50
N ALA A 559 14.09 6.21 22.25
CA ALA A 559 14.02 6.51 23.68
C ALA A 559 15.09 5.78 24.52
N ILE A 560 15.53 4.59 24.09
CA ILE A 560 16.57 3.79 24.77
C ILE A 560 17.99 4.19 24.35
N GLN A 561 18.15 4.82 23.17
CA GLN A 561 19.46 5.02 22.54
C GLN A 561 19.92 6.49 22.43
N TRP A 562 19.04 7.48 22.57
CA TRP A 562 19.36 8.90 22.30
C TRP A 562 20.56 9.47 23.08
N ARG A 563 20.81 9.03 24.33
CA ARG A 563 22.00 9.46 25.09
C ARG A 563 23.31 8.97 24.44
N ARG A 564 23.28 7.81 23.76
CA ARG A 564 24.41 7.20 23.05
C ARG A 564 24.56 7.72 21.62
N ASN A 565 23.46 7.91 20.89
CA ASN A 565 23.45 8.50 19.55
C ASN A 565 22.59 9.79 19.52
N PRO A 566 23.20 10.98 19.51
CA PRO A 566 22.47 12.26 19.51
C PRO A 566 21.82 12.58 18.15
N ASP A 567 22.31 12.01 17.05
CA ASP A 567 21.79 12.36 15.71
C ASP A 567 20.40 11.78 15.48
N CYS A 568 20.08 10.63 16.12
CA CYS A 568 18.72 10.10 16.19
C CYS A 568 17.73 11.05 16.87
N LEU A 569 18.20 11.93 17.76
CA LEU A 569 17.37 12.90 18.48
C LEU A 569 17.19 14.22 17.71
N LEU A 570 18.09 14.54 16.79
CA LEU A 570 18.08 15.81 16.05
C LEU A 570 16.78 16.00 15.25
N PHE A 571 16.30 14.95 14.57
CA PHE A 571 15.06 15.00 13.79
C PHE A 571 13.83 15.27 14.68
N HIS A 572 13.72 14.60 15.83
CA HIS A 572 12.59 14.80 16.75
C HIS A 572 12.64 16.19 17.43
N MET A 573 13.83 16.70 17.75
CA MET A 573 13.99 18.05 18.29
C MET A 573 13.71 19.14 17.24
N GLU A 574 14.15 18.96 15.99
CA GLU A 574 13.75 19.84 14.88
C GLU A 574 12.23 19.83 14.71
N ALA A 575 11.56 18.67 14.77
CA ALA A 575 10.10 18.58 14.68
C ALA A 575 9.37 19.31 15.84
N LEU A 576 9.79 19.07 17.09
CA LEU A 576 9.19 19.70 18.28
C LEU A 576 9.38 21.23 18.28
N LEU A 577 10.58 21.71 17.92
CA LEU A 577 10.85 23.15 17.83
C LEU A 577 10.04 23.82 16.71
N ASN A 578 9.96 23.21 15.52
CA ASN A 578 9.09 23.72 14.46
C ASN A 578 7.63 23.77 14.94
N GLN A 579 7.12 22.71 15.59
CA GLN A 579 5.75 22.71 16.12
C GLN A 579 5.52 23.86 17.13
N ALA A 580 6.45 24.11 18.05
CA ALA A 580 6.34 25.22 19.00
C ALA A 580 6.41 26.61 18.33
N PHE A 581 7.26 26.79 17.31
CA PHE A 581 7.40 28.07 16.61
C PHE A 581 6.27 28.36 15.61
N TYR A 582 5.63 27.34 15.02
CA TYR A 582 4.47 27.51 14.12
C TYR A 582 3.12 27.50 14.84
N ALA A 583 2.99 26.90 16.03
CA ALA A 583 1.76 26.97 16.82
C ALA A 583 1.39 28.43 17.12
N GLY A 584 0.12 28.80 17.00
CA GLY A 584 -0.31 30.20 17.17
C GLY A 584 0.16 31.17 16.08
N PHE A 585 0.57 30.67 14.90
CA PHE A 585 0.76 31.49 13.69
C PHE A 585 -0.51 31.53 12.81
N GLU A 586 -1.49 30.65 13.08
CA GLU A 586 -2.82 30.61 12.47
C GLU A 586 -3.94 31.02 13.46
N GLU A 587 -3.61 31.25 14.73
CA GLU A 587 -4.55 31.67 15.78
C GLU A 587 -4.38 33.17 16.04
N ASP A 588 -5.14 34.00 15.30
CA ASP A 588 -5.26 35.44 15.59
C ASP A 588 -5.89 35.64 16.99
N ASP A 589 -5.35 36.54 17.81
CA ASP A 589 -6.02 37.02 19.03
C ASP A 589 -7.32 37.74 18.61
N GLU A 590 -8.48 37.10 18.82
CA GLU A 590 -9.74 37.41 18.10
C GLU A 590 -10.25 38.86 18.20
N GLU A 591 -9.82 39.64 19.18
CA GLU A 591 -10.21 41.06 19.32
C GLU A 591 -9.48 41.97 18.32
N GLU A 592 -8.21 41.71 18.02
CA GLU A 592 -7.38 42.59 17.19
C GLU A 592 -7.70 42.40 15.68
N ALA A 593 -7.98 41.16 15.27
CA ALA A 593 -8.39 40.84 13.90
C ALA A 593 -9.78 41.38 13.51
N ARG A 594 -10.62 41.80 14.47
CA ARG A 594 -11.98 42.32 14.24
C ARG A 594 -12.06 43.83 14.06
N LEU A 595 -10.98 44.57 14.32
CA LEU A 595 -10.99 46.04 14.43
C LEU A 595 -10.08 46.79 13.44
N ILE A 596 -9.28 46.08 12.64
CA ILE A 596 -8.27 46.68 11.75
C ILE A 596 -8.64 46.43 10.28
N ASP A 597 -8.63 47.49 9.47
CA ASP A 597 -8.74 47.43 8.00
C ASP A 597 -7.67 46.47 7.43
N PRO A 598 -8.02 45.48 6.60
CA PRO A 598 -7.07 44.59 5.93
C PRO A 598 -5.88 45.31 5.26
N ALA A 599 -6.08 46.51 4.68
CA ALA A 599 -4.99 47.29 4.10
C ALA A 599 -4.03 47.81 5.18
N ALA A 600 -4.55 48.47 6.23
CA ALA A 600 -3.76 48.96 7.36
C ALA A 600 -3.06 47.81 8.11
N ARG A 601 -3.68 46.62 8.20
CA ARG A 601 -3.07 45.41 8.77
C ARG A 601 -1.87 44.96 7.92
N CYS A 602 -2.01 44.90 6.60
CA CYS A 602 -0.91 44.56 5.69
C CYS A 602 0.24 45.58 5.76
N GLU A 603 -0.05 46.88 5.87
CA GLU A 603 0.98 47.91 6.07
C GLU A 603 1.69 47.76 7.43
N ALA A 604 0.96 47.51 8.51
CA ALA A 604 1.55 47.26 9.83
C ALA A 604 2.42 45.99 9.86
N SER A 605 1.96 44.88 9.29
CA SER A 605 2.75 43.65 9.15
C SER A 605 4.00 43.86 8.30
N ARG A 606 3.91 44.66 7.23
CA ARG A 606 5.05 45.03 6.39
C ARG A 606 6.06 45.89 7.15
N ALA A 607 5.61 46.92 7.86
CA ALA A 607 6.48 47.77 8.67
C ALA A 607 7.18 46.97 9.78
N GLY A 608 6.47 46.04 10.43
CA GLY A 608 7.06 45.09 11.39
C GLY A 608 8.12 44.17 10.76
N SER A 609 7.86 43.65 9.55
CA SER A 609 8.83 42.84 8.80
C SER A 609 10.07 43.62 8.41
N GLU A 610 9.92 44.85 7.91
CA GLU A 610 11.01 45.73 7.53
C GLU A 610 11.83 46.18 8.76
N ALA A 611 11.18 46.44 9.91
CA ALA A 611 11.85 46.73 11.18
C ALA A 611 12.67 45.54 11.71
N VAL A 612 12.11 44.32 11.73
CA VAL A 612 12.83 43.11 12.16
C VAL A 612 13.99 42.78 11.23
N ARG A 613 13.82 42.97 9.90
CA ARG A 613 14.87 42.77 8.90
C ARG A 613 16.05 43.74 9.03
N GLY A 614 15.86 44.88 9.70
CA GLY A 614 16.93 45.83 10.00
C GLY A 614 17.80 45.47 11.21
N LEU A 615 17.44 44.46 12.00
CA LEU A 615 18.11 44.14 13.26
C LEU A 615 19.41 43.36 13.06
N GLY A 616 20.54 43.95 13.46
CA GLY A 616 21.81 43.24 13.56
C GLY A 616 21.85 42.34 14.80
N TRP A 617 22.30 41.09 14.64
CA TRP A 617 22.39 40.12 15.76
C TRP A 617 23.23 40.64 16.93
N ASP A 618 24.37 41.29 16.66
CA ASP A 618 25.21 41.87 17.71
C ASP A 618 24.49 42.99 18.49
N GLU A 619 23.65 43.78 17.82
CA GLU A 619 22.88 44.84 18.46
C GLU A 619 21.76 44.27 19.35
N VAL A 620 21.05 43.24 18.87
CA VAL A 620 20.04 42.52 19.66
C VAL A 620 20.68 41.81 20.87
N LEU A 621 21.89 41.26 20.73
CA LEU A 621 22.63 40.63 21.84
C LEU A 621 23.15 41.67 22.85
N CYS A 622 23.55 42.87 22.42
CA CYS A 622 24.02 43.93 23.31
C CYS A 622 22.90 44.75 23.98
N LYS A 623 21.73 44.90 23.34
CA LYS A 623 20.64 45.78 23.81
C LYS A 623 19.35 45.06 24.22
N GLY A 624 19.16 43.82 23.78
CA GLY A 624 17.95 43.03 23.99
C GLY A 624 16.81 43.38 23.04
N THR A 625 15.96 42.39 22.72
CA THR A 625 14.79 42.52 21.82
C THR A 625 13.85 43.67 22.24
N ARG A 626 13.63 43.86 23.55
CA ARG A 626 12.78 44.92 24.10
C ARG A 626 13.24 46.34 23.75
N HIS A 627 14.52 46.56 23.45
CA HIS A 627 15.01 47.87 22.99
C HIS A 627 14.44 48.26 21.61
N HIS A 628 14.10 47.26 20.79
CA HIS A 628 13.62 47.45 19.42
C HIS A 628 12.11 47.28 19.28
N SER A 629 11.49 46.37 20.05
CA SER A 629 10.02 46.26 20.14
C SER A 629 9.60 45.48 21.39
N GLU A 630 8.66 46.04 22.17
CA GLU A 630 8.04 45.31 23.28
C GLU A 630 7.23 44.10 22.81
N GLY A 631 6.51 44.23 21.68
CA GLY A 631 5.74 43.12 21.10
C GLY A 631 6.65 41.96 20.68
N LEU A 632 7.79 42.27 20.05
CA LEU A 632 8.81 41.28 19.69
C LEU A 632 9.41 40.61 20.94
N SER A 633 9.72 41.37 22.00
CA SER A 633 10.19 40.79 23.27
C SER A 633 9.15 39.82 23.82
N ARG A 634 7.90 40.27 24.04
CA ARG A 634 6.82 39.44 24.59
C ARG A 634 6.58 38.17 23.75
N PHE A 635 6.68 38.26 22.41
CA PHE A 635 6.61 37.11 21.52
C PHE A 635 7.77 36.13 21.74
N CYS A 636 9.02 36.62 21.75
CA CYS A 636 10.20 35.79 22.01
C CYS A 636 10.16 35.14 23.40
N ASP A 637 9.79 35.91 24.43
CA ASP A 637 9.68 35.46 25.82
C ASP A 637 8.58 34.38 25.96
N ARG A 638 7.42 34.57 25.31
CA ARG A 638 6.33 33.57 25.20
C ARG A 638 6.82 32.29 24.50
N LYS A 639 7.41 32.40 23.32
CA LYS A 639 7.86 31.22 22.54
C LYS A 639 9.02 30.47 23.17
N MET A 640 9.97 31.16 23.82
CA MET A 640 11.00 30.48 24.59
C MET A 640 10.43 29.81 25.85
N SER A 641 9.42 30.40 26.50
CA SER A 641 8.72 29.77 27.62
C SER A 641 7.94 28.52 27.21
N GLU A 642 7.32 28.51 26.03
CA GLU A 642 6.69 27.30 25.44
C GLU A 642 7.73 26.20 25.17
N VAL A 643 8.85 26.53 24.53
CA VAL A 643 9.95 25.58 24.25
C VAL A 643 10.54 25.00 25.54
N VAL A 644 10.77 25.83 26.57
CA VAL A 644 11.20 25.37 27.90
C VAL A 644 10.11 24.51 28.57
N GLY A 645 8.84 24.88 28.43
CA GLY A 645 7.71 24.10 28.95
C GLY A 645 7.61 22.70 28.35
N VAL A 646 7.96 22.53 27.07
CA VAL A 646 8.02 21.24 26.37
C VAL A 646 9.27 20.43 26.74
N VAL A 647 10.46 21.05 26.74
CA VAL A 647 11.75 20.35 26.93
C VAL A 647 12.02 20.03 28.41
N GLY A 648 11.54 20.85 29.35
CA GLY A 648 11.48 20.56 30.80
C GLY A 648 12.60 21.09 31.68
#